data_AF-A0AAW2TZ68-F1
#
_entry.id   AF-A0AAW2TZ68-F1
#
_cell.length_a   1.000
_cell.length_b   1.000
_cell.length_c   1.000
_cell.angle_alpha   90.00
_cell.angle_beta   90.00
_cell.angle_gamma   90.00
#
_symmetry.space_group_name_H-M   'P 1'
#
loop_
_entity.id
_entity.type
_entity.pdbx_description
1 polymer ?
#
loop_
_entity_poly.entity_id
_entity_poly.type
_entity_poly.pdbx_seq_one_letter_code
_entity_poly.pdbx_strand_id
1 'polypeptide(L)'
;MEERPDLISSLPDDILKNIMSMISFKEAIQTTTLSTSWRGLMSPYRVNLECNLVRSDALESERKLKPVIESFLGSSESFRSLKLYLDLCDRDFAVCTRGAHGELHADFSGHKELVPCKFGMVLDHSSCVGPRFSSVRNLHLRSVSHIVGNLVGDLFSSCRILETLKLEKCRGLENLDIKSNSCLKNLEIADCPNIATITISAENLKSFSYKGALPIIQLINIPHLVDVALNLEDGLGNKSFDCERVLSLLSSVKDVEILTVSGWLIEVLCSAGVIFSVLDFKFSKLKEFRFVCSKISSKTRDSIACFLNITPSLEELFIKIDQKLRTVECPLSNQYWHEPHLWKDYATVKSNARWLKDLKTAKIAGFTGERDELLLVDLLLHTGINLKEMTVFPSAQSDDCASWRVGRVPCSQLKYIKVKYVLISCPEIDASFVLTEAKNSHNVKQLPFDASFFLALLQYAQANGDCRRRRHKIAATYSRQPPLSFLFLFTFFRFFSALFFVVSAAEYCKSYRWPETWFPRLLSMSIQTPEKSSSAWFLDNKESGILHFVKYHGLGNDFILVDNRDSSEPKITPEQAVKLCDRNFGIGADGVIFAMPGINGTDYTMRIFNSDGSEPEMCGNGVRCFARFIAELENLSGKHSFTVHTGAGLIIPEIQEDGKVRVDMGEPILKASDVPTKLPPNKGQSAVKAKLDVDGLTWNVTCVSMGNPHCVTFGTETSKDLQVDDLNLAEIGPKFEHHVMFPARTNTEFVQVFSPSHLKMRVWERGAGATLACGTGACAVVVAAVLEGHAERNCTVDLPGGPLDIEWREEDNHVYMTGPAEVVFYGSVPL
;
A
#
# COMPACT_ATOMS: atom_id res chain seq x y z
N MET A 1 34.07 31.64 61.16
CA MET A 1 34.75 32.68 60.36
C MET A 1 36.21 32.29 60.28
N GLU A 2 36.62 31.83 59.10
CA GLU A 2 37.85 32.27 58.42
C GLU A 2 37.50 32.06 56.95
N GLU A 3 37.06 33.13 56.28
CA GLU A 3 36.93 33.12 54.83
C GLU A 3 38.33 32.84 54.30
N ARG A 4 38.55 31.63 53.76
CA ARG A 4 39.79 31.35 53.04
C ARG A 4 39.89 32.41 51.94
N PRO A 5 40.96 33.21 51.88
CA PRO A 5 41.09 34.24 50.88
C PRO A 5 41.04 33.60 49.49
N ASP A 6 40.27 34.18 48.59
CA ASP A 6 40.18 33.78 47.20
C ASP A 6 41.50 34.14 46.48
N LEU A 7 42.51 33.30 46.68
CA LEU A 7 43.85 33.42 46.10
C LEU A 7 43.88 33.08 44.60
N ILE A 8 42.80 32.52 44.07
CA ILE A 8 42.68 32.22 42.64
C ILE A 8 42.25 33.50 41.92
N SER A 9 41.36 34.30 42.49
CA SER A 9 40.92 35.58 41.91
C SER A 9 42.02 36.64 41.79
N SER A 10 43.17 36.46 42.45
CA SER A 10 44.33 37.36 42.32
C SER A 10 45.26 37.01 41.14
N LEU A 11 45.06 35.89 40.45
CA LEU A 11 45.84 35.53 39.26
C LEU A 11 45.33 36.30 38.03
N PRO A 12 46.22 36.68 37.09
CA PRO A 12 45.82 37.26 35.81
C PRO A 12 44.90 36.33 35.00
N ASP A 13 43.93 36.91 34.29
CA ASP A 13 42.93 36.17 33.50
C ASP A 13 43.57 35.19 32.50
N ASP A 14 44.73 35.51 31.93
CA ASP A 14 45.42 34.67 30.96
C ASP A 14 46.00 33.40 31.61
N ILE A 15 46.41 33.49 32.87
CA ILE A 15 46.85 32.32 33.66
C ILE A 15 45.63 31.48 34.03
N LEU A 16 44.53 32.12 34.44
CA LEU A 16 43.29 31.42 34.78
C LEU A 16 42.73 30.65 33.57
N LYS A 17 42.69 31.26 32.39
CA LYS A 17 42.29 30.64 31.12
C LYS A 17 43.18 29.45 30.74
N ASN A 18 44.50 29.58 30.91
CA ASN A 18 45.43 28.48 30.68
C ASN A 18 45.18 27.30 31.63
N ILE A 19 45.05 27.52 32.94
CA ILE A 19 44.75 26.44 33.90
C ILE A 19 43.40 25.78 33.55
N MET A 20 42.41 26.59 33.18
CA MET A 20 41.09 26.16 32.74
C MET A 20 41.10 25.27 31.49
N SER A 21 42.03 25.50 30.56
CA SER A 21 42.21 24.67 29.37
C SER A 21 42.79 23.27 29.68
N MET A 22 43.38 23.09 30.86
CA MET A 22 44.11 21.87 31.28
C MET A 22 43.26 20.92 32.16
N ILE A 23 42.04 21.31 32.53
CA ILE A 23 41.15 20.53 33.41
C ILE A 23 39.85 20.15 32.70
N SER A 24 39.24 19.02 33.08
CA SER A 24 37.98 18.57 32.47
C SER A 24 36.80 19.47 32.89
N PHE A 25 35.75 19.55 32.07
CA PHE A 25 34.56 20.37 32.35
C PHE A 25 33.89 20.02 33.68
N LYS A 26 33.87 18.74 34.05
CA LYS A 26 33.29 18.25 35.31
C LYS A 26 34.09 18.76 36.52
N GLU A 27 35.42 18.75 36.43
CA GLU A 27 36.32 19.26 37.46
C GLU A 27 36.31 20.80 37.51
N ALA A 28 36.20 21.47 36.36
CA ALA A 28 36.05 22.91 36.27
C ALA A 28 34.76 23.40 36.96
N ILE A 29 33.64 22.69 36.80
CA ILE A 29 32.39 23.01 37.51
C ILE A 29 32.56 22.81 39.02
N GLN A 30 33.15 21.69 39.45
CA GLN A 30 33.35 21.39 40.87
C GLN A 30 34.25 22.41 41.58
N THR A 31 35.15 23.07 40.84
CA THR A 31 36.08 24.08 41.35
C THR A 31 35.53 25.52 41.33
N THR A 32 34.32 25.76 40.79
CA THR A 32 33.67 27.11 40.79
C THR A 32 33.28 27.65 42.16
N THR A 33 33.31 26.80 43.19
CA THR A 33 33.12 27.18 44.59
C THR A 33 34.37 27.80 45.20
N LEU A 34 35.54 27.61 44.58
CA LEU A 34 36.83 28.05 45.11
C LEU A 34 37.14 29.52 44.82
N SER A 35 36.47 30.14 43.82
CA SER A 35 36.77 31.51 43.41
C SER A 35 35.67 32.18 42.59
N THR A 36 35.48 33.49 42.79
CA THR A 36 34.52 34.30 42.04
C THR A 36 34.99 34.64 40.63
N SER A 37 36.27 34.96 40.42
CA SER A 37 36.82 35.19 39.06
C SER A 37 36.85 33.89 38.27
N TRP A 38 37.19 32.77 38.92
CA TRP A 38 37.11 31.42 38.32
C TRP A 38 35.68 31.05 37.90
N ARG A 39 34.69 31.40 38.72
CA ARG A 39 33.26 31.26 38.40
C ARG A 39 32.85 32.20 37.26
N GLY A 40 33.37 33.42 37.22
CA GLY A 40 33.13 34.41 36.17
C GLY A 40 33.61 33.94 34.79
N LEU A 41 34.77 33.29 34.72
CA LEU A 41 35.29 32.69 33.48
C LEU A 41 34.45 31.49 32.98
N MET A 42 33.65 30.87 33.86
CA MET A 42 32.65 29.85 33.50
C MET A 42 31.25 30.44 33.27
N SER A 43 31.04 31.73 33.53
CA SER A 43 29.74 32.36 33.39
C SER A 43 29.42 32.54 31.91
N PRO A 44 28.21 32.18 31.48
CA PRO A 44 27.84 32.28 30.07
C PRO A 44 27.73 33.74 29.63
N TYR A 45 28.18 34.05 28.40
CA TYR A 45 28.05 35.39 27.83
C TYR A 45 26.55 35.72 27.68
N ARG A 46 26.08 36.71 28.43
CA ARG A 46 24.74 37.29 28.23
C ARG A 46 24.85 38.53 27.37
N VAL A 47 24.19 38.52 26.22
CA VAL A 47 24.13 39.67 25.33
C VAL A 47 22.69 40.11 25.25
N ASN A 48 22.42 41.30 25.81
CA ASN A 48 21.11 41.91 25.71
C ASN A 48 21.04 42.77 24.44
N LEU A 49 20.15 42.42 23.50
CA LEU A 49 19.91 43.21 22.30
C LEU A 49 18.55 43.92 22.44
N GLU A 50 18.59 45.23 22.60
CA GLU A 50 17.39 46.06 22.43
C GLU A 50 17.06 46.16 20.93
N CYS A 51 16.22 45.24 20.44
CA CYS A 51 15.75 45.24 19.05
C CYS A 51 14.22 45.30 19.02
N ASN A 52 13.66 46.50 18.80
CA ASN A 52 12.21 46.71 18.60
C ASN A 52 11.74 46.02 17.30
N LEU A 53 11.39 44.73 17.40
CA LEU A 53 11.03 43.85 16.28
C LEU A 53 9.62 44.08 15.71
N VAL A 54 8.87 45.05 16.23
CA VAL A 54 7.53 45.39 15.71
C VAL A 54 7.61 46.28 14.46
N ARG A 55 8.76 46.93 14.20
CA ARG A 55 8.91 47.92 13.11
C ARG A 55 10.30 48.06 12.46
N SER A 56 11.32 47.28 12.84
CA SER A 56 12.68 47.46 12.29
C SER A 56 13.02 46.45 11.19
N ASP A 57 13.70 46.93 10.15
CA ASP A 57 14.21 46.14 9.02
C ASP A 57 15.08 44.97 9.52
N ALA A 58 14.84 43.76 9.02
CA ALA A 58 15.64 42.55 9.32
C ALA A 58 17.15 42.78 9.18
N LEU A 59 17.54 43.69 8.28
CA LEU A 59 18.91 44.10 7.99
C LEU A 59 19.61 44.79 9.18
N GLU A 60 18.89 45.52 10.03
CA GLU A 60 19.48 46.22 11.18
C GLU A 60 19.76 45.25 12.34
N SER A 61 18.88 44.26 12.52
CA SER A 61 19.07 43.18 13.49
C SER A 61 20.23 42.25 13.10
N GLU A 62 20.39 41.95 11.80
CA GLU A 62 21.53 41.20 11.28
C GLU A 62 22.86 41.92 11.60
N ARG A 63 22.94 43.23 11.38
CA ARG A 63 24.16 44.02 11.66
C ARG A 63 24.58 44.00 13.14
N LYS A 64 23.64 43.86 14.08
CA LYS A 64 23.92 43.81 15.53
C LYS A 64 24.27 42.41 16.03
N LEU A 65 23.57 41.37 15.57
CA LEU A 65 23.82 39.98 16.00
C LEU A 65 25.11 39.39 15.44
N LYS A 66 25.44 39.74 14.20
CA LYS A 66 26.56 39.17 13.45
C LYS A 66 27.92 39.28 14.16
N PRO A 67 28.39 40.46 14.63
CA PRO A 67 29.68 40.56 15.31
C PRO A 67 29.72 39.79 16.64
N VAL A 68 28.58 39.67 17.33
CA VAL A 68 28.46 38.91 18.59
C VAL A 68 28.66 37.42 18.33
N ILE A 69 27.98 36.88 17.33
CA ILE A 69 28.10 35.47 16.95
C ILE A 69 29.50 35.19 16.39
N GLU A 70 30.07 36.10 15.59
CA GLU A 70 31.45 35.98 15.10
C GLU A 70 32.47 35.98 16.25
N SER A 71 32.31 36.84 17.25
CA SER A 71 33.17 36.83 18.45
C SER A 71 33.04 35.53 19.23
N PHE A 72 31.82 34.99 19.37
CA PHE A 72 31.55 33.71 20.02
C PHE A 72 32.13 32.50 19.27
N LEU A 73 32.14 32.55 17.94
CA LEU A 73 32.73 31.52 17.08
C LEU A 73 34.25 31.69 16.91
N GLY A 74 34.76 32.92 17.05
CA GLY A 74 36.16 33.30 16.90
C GLY A 74 37.01 33.13 18.16
N SER A 75 36.40 33.05 19.35
CA SER A 75 37.13 32.78 20.61
C SER A 75 37.85 31.42 20.51
N SER A 76 39.19 31.44 20.55
CA SER A 76 40.07 30.36 20.07
C SER A 76 40.45 29.30 21.12
N GLU A 77 39.65 29.06 22.16
CA GLU A 77 40.05 28.16 23.25
C GLU A 77 39.07 26.99 23.49
N SER A 78 39.61 25.80 23.20
CA SER A 78 39.37 24.45 23.73
C SER A 78 38.12 24.13 24.57
N PHE A 79 37.40 23.10 24.11
CA PHE A 79 36.65 22.10 24.89
C PHE A 79 35.52 22.55 25.83
N ARG A 80 34.95 23.74 25.65
CA ARG A 80 33.87 24.23 26.55
C ARG A 80 32.60 24.54 25.79
N SER A 81 31.48 24.05 26.33
CA SER A 81 30.14 24.49 25.98
C SER A 81 29.98 25.96 26.38
N LEU A 82 30.42 26.89 25.54
CA LEU A 82 30.11 28.30 25.69
C LEU A 82 28.62 28.44 25.43
N LYS A 83 27.88 29.01 26.39
CA LYS A 83 26.47 29.35 26.20
C LYS A 83 26.38 30.84 25.94
N LEU A 84 25.88 31.22 24.77
CA LEU A 84 25.47 32.58 24.47
C LEU A 84 23.98 32.67 24.73
N TYR A 85 23.61 33.67 25.51
CA TYR A 85 22.24 34.08 25.70
C TYR A 85 22.05 35.34 24.81
N LEU A 86 21.05 35.37 23.90
CA LEU A 86 20.58 36.53 23.11
C LEU A 86 19.23 37.17 23.52
N ASP A 87 19.20 38.40 24.09
CA ASP A 87 17.97 39.15 24.49
C ASP A 87 17.40 39.93 23.36
N LEU A 88 16.09 39.86 23.19
CA LEU A 88 15.37 40.63 22.19
C LEU A 88 14.17 41.27 22.92
N CYS A 89 14.35 42.52 23.36
CA CYS A 89 13.32 43.34 24.03
C CYS A 89 12.73 42.76 25.34
N ASP A 90 13.57 42.60 26.38
CA ASP A 90 13.16 42.20 27.74
C ASP A 90 12.37 40.87 27.79
N ARG A 91 12.67 39.94 26.88
CA ARG A 91 12.02 38.62 26.80
C ARG A 91 13.04 37.52 26.43
N ASP A 92 13.26 36.59 27.35
CA ASP A 92 14.19 35.44 27.26
C ASP A 92 13.72 34.31 26.29
N PHE A 93 14.52 33.52 25.51
CA PHE A 93 15.85 33.69 24.88
C PHE A 93 16.29 32.46 24.07
N ALA A 94 17.14 32.65 23.06
CA ALA A 94 17.89 31.57 22.43
C ALA A 94 19.15 31.21 23.24
N VAL A 95 19.39 29.91 23.47
CA VAL A 95 20.63 29.38 24.07
C VAL A 95 21.48 28.76 22.97
N CYS A 96 22.56 29.43 22.60
CA CYS A 96 23.52 28.90 21.64
C CYS A 96 24.68 28.22 22.38
N THR A 97 24.84 26.93 22.18
CA THR A 97 25.92 26.12 22.72
C THR A 97 26.90 25.75 21.61
N ARG A 98 28.18 26.07 21.80
CA ARG A 98 29.25 25.62 20.90
C ARG A 98 29.78 24.26 21.34
N GLY A 99 29.78 23.29 20.44
CA GLY A 99 30.39 21.97 20.63
C GLY A 99 31.83 21.91 20.11
N ALA A 100 32.43 20.72 20.13
CA ALA A 100 33.75 20.50 19.55
C ALA A 100 33.69 20.60 18.01
N HIS A 101 34.83 20.91 17.37
CA HIS A 101 35.00 20.78 15.91
C HIS A 101 33.93 21.46 15.02
N GLY A 102 33.49 22.67 15.37
CA GLY A 102 32.59 23.48 14.52
C GLY A 102 31.11 23.11 14.63
N GLU A 103 30.71 22.46 15.73
CA GLU A 103 29.31 22.23 16.09
C GLU A 103 28.70 23.44 16.80
N LEU A 104 27.50 23.83 16.38
CA LEU A 104 26.71 24.88 16.99
C LEU A 104 25.27 24.38 17.21
N HIS A 105 24.82 24.38 18.46
CA HIS A 105 23.45 24.03 18.84
C HIS A 105 22.73 25.27 19.37
N ALA A 106 21.69 25.74 18.69
CA ALA A 106 20.88 26.88 19.12
C ALA A 106 19.47 26.41 19.51
N ASP A 107 19.12 26.54 20.79
CA ASP A 107 17.82 26.15 21.33
C ASP A 107 16.99 27.39 21.72
N PHE A 108 15.84 27.55 21.10
CA PHE A 108 14.92 28.68 21.27
C PHE A 108 13.71 28.34 22.16
N SER A 109 13.74 27.20 22.88
CA SER A 109 12.61 26.69 23.68
C SER A 109 12.28 27.47 24.97
N GLY A 110 12.98 28.57 25.27
CA GLY A 110 12.85 29.33 26.52
C GLY A 110 11.47 29.96 26.80
N HIS A 111 10.51 29.91 25.88
CA HIS A 111 9.24 30.64 25.97
C HIS A 111 7.98 29.74 26.06
N LYS A 112 7.00 30.13 26.89
CA LYS A 112 5.64 29.57 26.93
C LYS A 112 4.76 30.22 25.85
N GLU A 113 4.41 29.47 24.82
CA GLU A 113 3.70 29.89 23.60
C GLU A 113 2.65 31.00 23.77
N LEU A 114 2.85 32.13 23.07
CA LEU A 114 1.79 33.00 22.56
C LEU A 114 1.77 32.75 21.04
N VAL A 115 0.72 32.07 20.57
CA VAL A 115 0.29 31.82 19.17
C VAL A 115 1.41 31.56 18.14
N PRO A 116 1.56 30.34 17.60
CA PRO A 116 2.55 30.06 16.56
C PRO A 116 2.24 30.85 15.28
N CYS A 117 3.00 31.91 15.02
CA CYS A 117 2.99 32.58 13.71
C CYS A 117 3.84 31.77 12.72
N LYS A 118 3.37 31.73 11.48
CA LYS A 118 3.94 30.93 10.38
C LYS A 118 5.12 31.66 9.74
N PHE A 119 6.18 30.93 9.36
CA PHE A 119 7.34 31.50 8.66
C PHE A 119 7.99 30.51 7.68
N GLY A 120 8.72 31.01 6.68
CA GLY A 120 9.57 30.23 5.79
C GLY A 120 11.05 30.45 6.09
N MET A 121 11.90 29.47 5.81
CA MET A 121 13.34 29.57 5.93
C MET A 121 14.00 29.25 4.58
N VAL A 122 14.75 30.21 4.06
CA VAL A 122 15.51 30.07 2.82
C VAL A 122 17.01 30.08 3.16
N LEU A 123 17.71 29.05 2.71
CA LEU A 123 19.17 28.93 2.78
C LEU A 123 19.72 29.02 1.36
N ASP A 124 20.00 30.23 0.90
CA ASP A 124 20.51 30.49 -0.44
C ASP A 124 22.01 30.82 -0.40
N HIS A 125 22.82 29.85 -0.84
CA HIS A 125 24.27 30.00 -0.87
C HIS A 125 24.78 30.69 -2.15
N SER A 126 23.90 30.97 -3.13
CA SER A 126 24.25 31.63 -4.39
C SER A 126 24.30 33.16 -4.29
N SER A 127 23.51 33.77 -3.41
CA SER A 127 23.30 35.21 -3.29
C SER A 127 24.12 35.92 -2.20
N CYS A 128 25.14 35.24 -1.63
CA CYS A 128 25.89 35.74 -0.48
C CYS A 128 26.67 37.05 -0.74
N VAL A 129 26.10 38.19 -0.33
CA VAL A 129 26.75 39.52 -0.25
C VAL A 129 27.24 39.86 1.19
N GLY A 130 27.08 38.95 2.16
CA GLY A 130 27.36 39.20 3.59
C GLY A 130 28.63 38.57 4.20
N PRO A 131 29.11 39.05 5.38
CA PRO A 131 30.26 38.48 6.11
C PRO A 131 30.06 37.01 6.59
N ARG A 132 31.18 36.34 6.90
CA ARG A 132 31.39 34.88 6.71
C ARG A 132 31.49 34.10 8.03
N PHE A 133 30.59 33.15 8.27
CA PHE A 133 30.77 32.11 9.30
C PHE A 133 31.63 30.96 8.75
N SER A 134 32.96 31.10 8.81
CA SER A 134 33.89 30.17 8.17
C SER A 134 34.23 28.90 8.97
N SER A 135 33.68 28.72 10.17
CA SER A 135 34.06 27.63 11.09
C SER A 135 32.95 26.64 11.44
N VAL A 136 31.68 26.94 11.14
CA VAL A 136 30.53 26.09 11.51
C VAL A 136 30.31 25.00 10.46
N ARG A 137 30.47 23.74 10.88
CA ARG A 137 30.26 22.54 10.04
C ARG A 137 28.98 21.81 10.39
N ASN A 138 28.59 21.80 11.66
CA ASN A 138 27.39 21.12 12.13
C ASN A 138 26.48 22.13 12.83
N LEU A 139 25.26 22.27 12.35
CA LEU A 139 24.29 23.21 12.90
C LEU A 139 23.05 22.44 13.37
N HIS A 140 22.72 22.56 14.64
CA HIS A 140 21.49 22.05 15.22
C HIS A 140 20.64 23.23 15.70
N LEU A 141 19.46 23.39 15.12
CA LEU A 141 18.49 24.40 15.48
C LEU A 141 17.28 23.72 16.13
N ARG A 142 16.90 24.17 17.32
CA ARG A 142 15.78 23.62 18.06
C ARG A 142 14.77 24.70 18.46
N SER A 143 13.49 24.46 18.19
CA SER A 143 12.37 25.33 18.56
C SER A 143 12.38 26.74 17.93
N VAL A 144 12.92 26.90 16.72
CA VAL A 144 12.99 28.21 16.02
C VAL A 144 11.60 28.83 15.86
N SER A 145 11.48 30.12 16.22
CA SER A 145 10.22 30.89 16.16
C SER A 145 10.18 31.87 14.98
N HIS A 146 8.99 32.36 14.63
CA HIS A 146 8.75 33.28 13.52
C HIS A 146 9.54 34.60 13.60
N ILE A 147 9.83 35.06 14.81
CA ILE A 147 10.56 36.31 15.06
C ILE A 147 12.02 36.19 14.59
N VAL A 148 12.57 34.97 14.59
CA VAL A 148 13.97 34.69 14.30
C VAL A 148 14.15 33.87 13.01
N GLY A 149 13.08 33.37 12.40
CA GLY A 149 13.14 32.47 11.24
C GLY A 149 13.90 33.02 10.03
N ASN A 150 13.58 34.26 9.61
CA ASN A 150 14.30 34.93 8.52
C ASN A 150 15.74 35.24 8.91
N LEU A 151 15.95 35.74 10.13
CA LEU A 151 17.27 36.05 10.66
C LEU A 151 18.18 34.80 10.72
N VAL A 152 17.64 33.65 11.11
CA VAL A 152 18.34 32.35 11.11
C VAL A 152 18.68 31.92 9.68
N GLY A 153 17.73 32.04 8.75
CA GLY A 153 17.98 31.79 7.32
C GLY A 153 19.12 32.66 6.77
N ASP A 154 19.09 33.97 7.04
CA ASP A 154 20.10 34.93 6.58
C ASP A 154 21.46 34.71 7.24
N LEU A 155 21.49 34.48 8.56
CA LEU A 155 22.71 34.19 9.31
C LEU A 155 23.39 32.93 8.78
N PHE A 156 22.65 31.85 8.54
CA PHE A 156 23.23 30.57 8.17
C PHE A 156 23.38 30.34 6.66
N SER A 157 22.73 31.14 5.81
CA SER A 157 23.06 31.23 4.37
C SER A 157 24.53 31.59 4.15
N SER A 158 25.14 32.29 5.11
CA SER A 158 26.56 32.66 5.11
C SER A 158 27.52 31.52 5.51
N CYS A 159 27.03 30.35 5.94
CA CYS A 159 27.84 29.19 6.33
C CYS A 159 28.23 28.33 5.10
N ARG A 160 29.37 28.64 4.47
CA ARG A 160 29.81 27.94 3.24
C ARG A 160 30.35 26.52 3.44
N ILE A 161 30.69 26.13 4.67
CA ILE A 161 31.26 24.79 4.97
C ILE A 161 30.30 23.93 5.80
N LEU A 162 29.01 24.28 5.81
CA LEU A 162 28.00 23.54 6.55
C LEU A 162 27.86 22.13 5.96
N GLU A 163 28.23 21.12 6.75
CA GLU A 163 28.16 19.71 6.38
C GLU A 163 26.89 19.03 6.92
N THR A 164 26.41 19.45 8.09
CA THR A 164 25.22 18.86 8.74
C THR A 164 24.27 19.95 9.21
N LEU A 165 22.99 19.83 8.85
CA LEU A 165 21.90 20.65 9.36
C LEU A 165 20.86 19.79 10.06
N LYS A 166 20.53 20.10 11.30
CA LYS A 166 19.48 19.46 12.08
C LYS A 166 18.44 20.49 12.54
N LEU A 167 17.18 20.28 12.20
CA LEU A 167 16.04 21.08 12.64
C LEU A 167 15.15 20.23 13.54
N GLU A 168 14.84 20.72 14.75
CA GLU A 168 14.04 19.97 15.71
C GLU A 168 12.99 20.87 16.38
N LYS A 169 11.73 20.41 16.48
CA LYS A 169 10.67 21.11 17.24
C LYS A 169 10.34 22.53 16.74
N CYS A 170 10.64 22.87 15.49
CA CYS A 170 10.36 24.18 14.89
C CYS A 170 8.87 24.31 14.52
N ARG A 171 8.01 24.57 15.51
CA ARG A 171 6.55 24.57 15.34
C ARG A 171 6.02 25.62 14.35
N GLY A 172 6.71 26.73 14.07
CA GLY A 172 6.22 27.76 13.14
C GLY A 172 6.68 27.62 11.68
N LEU A 173 7.57 26.67 11.39
CA LEU A 173 8.22 26.52 10.08
C LEU A 173 7.25 25.91 9.07
N GLU A 174 6.90 26.66 8.02
CA GLU A 174 6.05 26.19 6.92
C GLU A 174 6.86 25.74 5.70
N ASN A 175 7.88 26.50 5.32
CA ASN A 175 8.63 26.22 4.08
C ASN A 175 10.12 26.18 4.37
N LEU A 176 10.81 25.15 3.89
CA LEU A 176 12.27 25.06 3.91
C LEU A 176 12.78 25.00 2.47
N ASP A 177 13.61 25.96 2.09
CA ASP A 177 14.17 26.05 0.73
C ASP A 177 15.71 26.16 0.83
N ILE A 178 16.42 25.10 0.41
CA ILE A 178 17.89 25.05 0.41
C ILE A 178 18.36 25.12 -1.05
N LYS A 179 19.05 26.20 -1.41
CA LYS A 179 19.51 26.44 -2.80
C LYS A 179 21.02 26.37 -2.91
N SER A 180 21.47 25.64 -3.93
CA SER A 180 22.86 25.62 -4.40
C SER A 180 23.89 25.35 -3.29
N ASN A 181 23.58 24.47 -2.34
CA ASN A 181 24.51 24.14 -1.26
C ASN A 181 25.44 22.98 -1.69
N SER A 182 26.70 23.29 -1.95
CA SER A 182 27.70 22.30 -2.36
C SER A 182 28.39 21.58 -1.19
N CYS A 183 28.14 21.93 0.07
CA CYS A 183 28.88 21.37 1.22
C CYS A 183 28.01 20.50 2.14
N LEU A 184 26.69 20.67 2.10
CA LEU A 184 25.75 19.94 2.94
C LEU A 184 25.78 18.45 2.57
N LYS A 185 26.09 17.62 3.56
CA LYS A 185 26.15 16.15 3.47
C LYS A 185 24.99 15.49 4.19
N ASN A 186 24.52 16.05 5.30
CA ASN A 186 23.47 15.47 6.12
C ASN A 186 22.39 16.51 6.47
N LEU A 187 21.13 16.13 6.31
CA LEU A 187 19.98 16.95 6.70
C LEU A 187 19.01 16.10 7.54
N GLU A 188 18.70 16.57 8.74
CA GLU A 188 17.73 15.94 9.64
C GLU A 188 16.65 16.95 10.05
N ILE A 189 15.38 16.60 9.90
CA ILE A 189 14.25 17.43 10.29
C ILE A 189 13.30 16.56 11.12
N ALA A 190 13.02 16.98 12.35
CA ALA A 190 12.15 16.23 13.26
C ALA A 190 11.20 17.13 14.05
N ASP A 191 10.00 16.61 14.33
CA ASP A 191 8.99 17.24 15.19
C ASP A 191 8.59 18.67 14.74
N CYS A 192 8.52 18.92 13.43
CA CYS A 192 8.15 20.22 12.83
C CYS A 192 6.74 20.16 12.21
N PRO A 193 5.64 20.24 12.99
CA PRO A 193 4.29 19.87 12.54
C PRO A 193 3.67 20.78 11.48
N ASN A 194 4.11 22.03 11.35
CA ASN A 194 3.55 22.99 10.40
C ASN A 194 4.27 23.00 9.03
N ILE A 195 5.30 22.16 8.85
CA ILE A 195 6.08 22.17 7.62
C ILE A 195 5.23 21.64 6.45
N ALA A 196 5.16 22.45 5.40
CA ALA A 196 4.34 22.21 4.24
C ALA A 196 5.13 21.86 2.99
N THR A 197 6.25 22.55 2.75
CA THR A 197 7.11 22.30 1.60
C THR A 197 8.58 22.24 2.01
N ILE A 198 9.31 21.27 1.45
CA ILE A 198 10.75 21.10 1.61
C ILE A 198 11.35 21.01 0.21
N THR A 199 12.13 22.02 -0.19
CA THR A 199 12.84 22.04 -1.45
C THR A 199 14.33 22.03 -1.16
N ILE A 200 15.04 21.05 -1.69
CA ILE A 200 16.47 20.84 -1.43
C ILE A 200 17.22 20.76 -2.75
N SER A 201 18.19 21.64 -2.93
CA SER A 201 19.20 21.57 -3.96
C SER A 201 20.60 21.57 -3.35
N ALA A 202 21.17 20.37 -3.22
CA ALA A 202 22.46 20.14 -2.60
C ALA A 202 23.19 18.95 -3.26
N GLU A 203 24.21 19.25 -4.07
CA GLU A 203 24.91 18.26 -4.91
C GLU A 203 25.58 17.14 -4.08
N ASN A 204 26.14 17.50 -2.93
CA ASN A 204 26.92 16.60 -2.06
C ASN A 204 26.13 15.99 -0.90
N LEU A 205 24.80 16.12 -0.90
CA LEU A 205 23.96 15.55 0.14
C LEU A 205 24.00 14.02 0.06
N LYS A 206 24.36 13.39 1.18
CA LYS A 206 24.51 11.93 1.33
C LYS A 206 23.37 11.31 2.14
N SER A 207 22.87 12.02 3.14
CA SER A 207 21.79 11.55 4.01
C SER A 207 20.70 12.61 4.20
N PHE A 208 19.45 12.18 4.06
CA PHE A 208 18.27 12.99 4.33
C PHE A 208 17.30 12.25 5.24
N SER A 209 16.95 12.85 6.37
CA SER A 209 16.03 12.27 7.35
C SER A 209 14.92 13.27 7.69
N TYR A 210 13.68 12.81 7.59
CA TYR A 210 12.47 13.56 7.93
C TYR A 210 11.60 12.76 8.89
N LYS A 211 11.15 13.40 9.96
CA LYS A 211 10.19 12.86 10.94
C LYS A 211 9.04 13.85 11.18
N GLY A 212 7.81 13.44 10.83
CA GLY A 212 6.60 14.24 11.02
C GLY A 212 5.44 13.85 10.08
N ALA A 213 4.51 14.76 9.81
CA ALA A 213 3.44 14.55 8.81
C ALA A 213 3.99 14.75 7.39
N LEU A 214 3.43 14.07 6.37
CA LEU A 214 3.91 14.14 4.98
C LEU A 214 3.87 15.57 4.40
N PRO A 215 5.03 16.22 4.12
CA PRO A 215 5.08 17.49 3.41
C PRO A 215 5.28 17.26 1.91
N ILE A 216 5.21 18.33 1.12
CA ILE A 216 5.64 18.30 -0.28
C ILE A 216 7.17 18.36 -0.28
N ILE A 217 7.84 17.29 -0.71
CA ILE A 217 9.31 17.21 -0.75
C ILE A 217 9.78 17.23 -2.21
N GLN A 218 10.71 18.13 -2.53
CA GLN A 218 11.33 18.26 -3.84
C GLN A 218 12.85 18.18 -3.67
N LEU A 219 13.44 17.12 -4.23
CA LEU A 219 14.88 16.89 -4.25
C LEU A 219 15.41 17.21 -5.65
N ILE A 220 16.23 18.24 -5.77
CA ILE A 220 16.69 18.79 -7.04
C ILE A 220 18.23 18.71 -7.11
N ASN A 221 18.77 18.03 -8.12
CA ASN A 221 20.22 17.90 -8.33
C ASN A 221 20.97 17.32 -7.11
N ILE A 222 20.60 16.10 -6.70
CA ILE A 222 21.20 15.39 -5.56
C ILE A 222 21.78 14.03 -6.00
N PRO A 223 22.84 14.01 -6.83
CA PRO A 223 23.36 12.77 -7.43
C PRO A 223 24.07 11.84 -6.43
N HIS A 224 24.41 12.33 -5.22
CA HIS A 224 25.21 11.61 -4.24
C HIS A 224 24.41 11.11 -3.02
N LEU A 225 23.08 11.13 -3.08
CA LEU A 225 22.21 10.69 -1.99
C LEU A 225 22.32 9.17 -1.80
N VAL A 226 22.64 8.74 -0.59
CA VAL A 226 22.87 7.32 -0.23
C VAL A 226 21.80 6.82 0.74
N ASP A 227 21.40 7.64 1.70
CA ASP A 227 20.49 7.26 2.79
C ASP A 227 19.32 8.23 2.88
N VAL A 228 18.09 7.70 2.83
CA VAL A 228 16.86 8.46 2.98
C VAL A 228 15.98 7.83 4.05
N ALA A 229 15.57 8.63 5.03
CA ALA A 229 14.62 8.21 6.06
C ALA A 229 13.38 9.10 6.08
N LEU A 230 12.23 8.53 5.74
CA LEU A 230 10.91 9.16 5.76
C LEU A 230 10.06 8.51 6.87
N ASN A 231 10.24 9.01 8.09
CA ASN A 231 9.49 8.58 9.28
C ASN A 231 8.22 9.42 9.44
N LEU A 232 7.18 9.02 8.72
CA LEU A 232 5.92 9.75 8.60
C LEU A 232 4.92 9.39 9.72
N GLU A 233 5.34 9.39 10.97
CA GLU A 233 4.56 8.89 12.11
C GLU A 233 3.24 9.68 12.34
N ASP A 234 3.17 10.93 11.89
CA ASP A 234 1.97 11.78 12.01
C ASP A 234 1.01 11.68 10.81
N GLY A 235 1.28 10.80 9.84
CA GLY A 235 0.40 10.56 8.70
C GLY A 235 0.39 11.71 7.68
N LEU A 236 -0.80 12.04 7.18
CA LEU A 236 -1.03 13.10 6.18
C LEU A 236 -1.23 14.50 6.77
N GLY A 237 -1.45 14.59 8.09
CA GLY A 237 -1.95 15.82 8.72
C GLY A 237 -3.31 16.23 8.14
N ASN A 238 -3.50 17.53 7.88
CA ASN A 238 -4.76 18.11 7.37
C ASN A 238 -4.79 18.25 5.82
N LYS A 239 -4.00 17.47 5.07
CA LYS A 239 -3.83 17.63 3.62
C LYS A 239 -4.43 16.48 2.83
N SER A 240 -4.88 16.76 1.61
CA SER A 240 -5.26 15.73 0.64
C SER A 240 -4.05 14.93 0.20
N PHE A 241 -4.21 13.62 0.03
CA PHE A 241 -3.18 12.75 -0.53
C PHE A 241 -3.07 12.96 -2.04
N ASP A 242 -1.84 13.03 -2.55
CA ASP A 242 -1.53 13.21 -3.97
C ASP A 242 -0.52 12.14 -4.38
N CYS A 243 -0.99 11.14 -5.13
CA CYS A 243 -0.20 9.98 -5.53
C CYS A 243 0.99 10.35 -6.40
N GLU A 244 0.77 11.24 -7.38
CA GLU A 244 1.78 11.66 -8.36
C GLU A 244 2.96 12.32 -7.66
N ARG A 245 2.70 13.13 -6.63
CA ARG A 245 3.76 13.76 -5.82
C ARG A 245 4.58 12.75 -5.04
N VAL A 246 3.94 11.74 -4.46
CA VAL A 246 4.65 10.70 -3.72
C VAL A 246 5.46 9.81 -4.67
N LEU A 247 4.92 9.46 -5.84
CA LEU A 247 5.64 8.71 -6.87
C LEU A 247 6.83 9.51 -7.40
N SER A 248 6.67 10.82 -7.62
CA SER A 248 7.76 11.71 -7.99
C SER A 248 8.86 11.74 -6.93
N LEU A 249 8.49 11.80 -5.64
CA LEU A 249 9.44 11.70 -4.53
C LEU A 249 10.18 10.36 -4.53
N LEU A 250 9.48 9.24 -4.66
CA LEU A 250 10.09 7.91 -4.72
C LEU A 250 11.04 7.76 -5.93
N SER A 251 10.65 8.29 -7.10
CA SER A 251 11.49 8.32 -8.30
C SER A 251 12.75 9.16 -8.08
N SER A 252 12.66 10.28 -7.36
CA SER A 252 13.81 11.13 -7.02
C SER A 252 14.83 10.45 -6.09
N VAL A 253 14.41 9.44 -5.33
CA VAL A 253 15.27 8.66 -4.41
C VAL A 253 15.53 7.23 -4.90
N LYS A 254 15.24 6.90 -6.16
CA LYS A 254 15.39 5.53 -6.70
C LYS A 254 16.81 4.95 -6.66
N ASP A 255 17.81 5.83 -6.58
CA ASP A 255 19.24 5.49 -6.66
C ASP A 255 19.92 5.34 -5.27
N VAL A 256 19.17 5.46 -4.17
CA VAL A 256 19.72 5.35 -2.80
C VAL A 256 20.09 3.91 -2.45
N GLU A 257 21.04 3.74 -1.51
CA GLU A 257 21.44 2.42 -0.99
C GLU A 257 20.64 2.02 0.25
N ILE A 258 20.16 3.01 1.03
CA ILE A 258 19.39 2.81 2.26
C ILE A 258 18.10 3.63 2.18
N LEU A 259 16.96 2.99 2.41
CA LEU A 259 15.65 3.63 2.42
C LEU A 259 14.85 3.22 3.66
N THR A 260 14.42 4.20 4.45
CA THR A 260 13.48 4.01 5.57
C THR A 260 12.14 4.66 5.25
N VAL A 261 11.03 3.91 5.32
CA VAL A 261 9.68 4.42 5.02
C VAL A 261 8.66 3.92 6.04
N SER A 262 7.71 4.80 6.40
CA SER A 262 6.55 4.40 7.20
C SER A 262 5.55 3.57 6.40
N GLY A 263 5.07 2.48 7.01
CA GLY A 263 4.33 1.45 6.30
C GLY A 263 3.00 1.87 5.71
N TRP A 264 2.32 2.82 6.35
CA TRP A 264 1.08 3.38 5.83
C TRP A 264 1.30 4.07 4.48
N LEU A 265 2.48 4.60 4.17
CA LEU A 265 2.73 5.29 2.90
C LEU A 265 2.59 4.33 1.71
N ILE A 266 3.18 3.14 1.84
CA ILE A 266 3.10 2.09 0.83
C ILE A 266 1.68 1.54 0.75
N GLU A 267 1.04 1.35 1.91
CA GLU A 267 -0.36 0.93 1.96
C GLU A 267 -1.30 1.90 1.25
N VAL A 268 -1.10 3.21 1.42
CA VAL A 268 -1.88 4.25 0.73
C VAL A 268 -1.58 4.24 -0.77
N LEU A 269 -0.33 4.08 -1.20
CA LEU A 269 0.01 3.99 -2.63
C LEU A 269 -0.68 2.79 -3.29
N CYS A 270 -0.59 1.60 -2.67
CA CYS A 270 -1.35 0.43 -3.11
C CYS A 270 -2.84 0.78 -3.16
N SER A 271 -3.38 1.36 -2.08
CA SER A 271 -4.80 1.73 -1.96
C SER A 271 -5.25 2.78 -2.97
N ALA A 272 -4.35 3.60 -3.48
CA ALA A 272 -4.66 4.61 -4.48
C ALA A 272 -4.49 4.10 -5.92
N GLY A 273 -4.13 2.82 -6.06
CA GLY A 273 -4.10 2.14 -7.34
C GLY A 273 -2.72 2.00 -7.98
N VAL A 274 -1.66 2.22 -7.21
CA VAL A 274 -0.30 2.11 -7.72
C VAL A 274 0.07 0.64 -7.92
N ILE A 275 0.33 0.28 -9.17
CA ILE A 275 0.86 -1.02 -9.57
C ILE A 275 2.38 -0.91 -9.63
N PHE A 276 3.05 -1.30 -8.53
CA PHE A 276 4.51 -1.19 -8.40
C PHE A 276 5.26 -1.89 -9.54
N SER A 277 4.75 -3.01 -10.03
CA SER A 277 5.37 -3.77 -11.13
C SER A 277 5.44 -3.02 -12.47
N VAL A 278 4.59 -2.00 -12.68
CA VAL A 278 4.46 -1.22 -13.93
C VAL A 278 5.15 0.15 -13.84
N LEU A 279 5.68 0.52 -12.67
CA LEU A 279 6.41 1.77 -12.51
C LEU A 279 7.62 1.84 -13.47
N ASP A 280 7.86 3.05 -13.98
CA ASP A 280 8.96 3.38 -14.89
C ASP A 280 10.34 3.38 -14.20
N PHE A 281 10.37 3.23 -12.87
CA PHE A 281 11.59 3.12 -12.08
C PHE A 281 11.61 1.90 -11.15
N LYS A 282 12.83 1.49 -10.78
CA LYS A 282 13.11 0.45 -9.80
C LYS A 282 14.24 0.89 -8.88
N PHE A 283 14.23 0.43 -7.65
CA PHE A 283 15.28 0.65 -6.65
C PHE A 283 16.46 -0.28 -6.89
N SER A 284 17.18 -0.04 -7.99
CA SER A 284 18.25 -0.95 -8.47
C SER A 284 19.53 -0.91 -7.63
N LYS A 285 19.71 0.13 -6.79
CA LYS A 285 20.88 0.28 -5.90
C LYS A 285 20.54 0.06 -4.42
N LEU A 286 19.27 -0.14 -4.10
CA LEU A 286 18.82 -0.27 -2.73
C LEU A 286 19.30 -1.59 -2.15
N LYS A 287 20.19 -1.50 -1.14
CA LYS A 287 20.76 -2.65 -0.43
C LYS A 287 20.05 -2.89 0.90
N GLU A 288 19.65 -1.82 1.58
CA GLU A 288 18.97 -1.91 2.87
C GLU A 288 17.61 -1.19 2.84
N PHE A 289 16.55 -1.93 3.16
CA PHE A 289 15.20 -1.37 3.28
C PHE A 289 14.70 -1.49 4.71
N ARG A 290 14.34 -0.36 5.31
CA ARG A 290 13.78 -0.28 6.65
C ARG A 290 12.31 0.15 6.58
N PHE A 291 11.44 -0.65 7.17
CA PHE A 291 10.01 -0.44 7.17
C PHE A 291 9.51 -0.26 8.61
N VAL A 292 8.78 0.82 8.87
CA VAL A 292 8.29 1.15 10.22
C VAL A 292 6.76 1.19 10.21
N CYS A 293 6.09 0.40 11.05
CA CYS A 293 4.64 0.33 11.11
C CYS A 293 4.13 0.17 12.56
N SER A 294 2.86 0.48 12.79
CA SER A 294 2.22 0.27 14.10
C SER A 294 1.77 -1.18 14.31
N LYS A 295 1.33 -1.85 13.24
CA LYS A 295 0.88 -3.24 13.20
C LYS A 295 1.08 -3.82 11.79
N ILE A 296 1.23 -5.13 11.68
CA ILE A 296 1.20 -5.85 10.39
C ILE A 296 -0.21 -6.40 10.18
N SER A 297 -1.01 -5.73 9.36
CA SER A 297 -2.29 -6.25 8.87
C SER A 297 -2.12 -6.99 7.54
N SER A 298 -3.18 -7.66 7.06
CA SER A 298 -3.22 -8.20 5.70
C SER A 298 -2.85 -7.17 4.63
N LYS A 299 -3.38 -5.93 4.74
CA LYS A 299 -3.06 -4.84 3.81
C LYS A 299 -1.59 -4.45 3.86
N THR A 300 -1.04 -4.34 5.06
CA THR A 300 0.36 -3.98 5.28
C THR A 300 1.29 -5.06 4.74
N ARG A 301 1.01 -6.33 5.03
CA ARG A 301 1.72 -7.51 4.51
C ARG A 301 1.74 -7.52 2.98
N ASP A 302 0.59 -7.36 2.35
CA ASP A 302 0.48 -7.40 0.89
C ASP A 302 1.18 -6.20 0.23
N SER A 303 1.08 -5.02 0.85
CA SER A 303 1.75 -3.81 0.37
C SER A 303 3.28 -3.94 0.43
N ILE A 304 3.81 -4.59 1.48
CA ILE A 304 5.24 -4.94 1.56
C ILE A 304 5.61 -5.88 0.42
N ALA A 305 4.80 -6.90 0.14
CA ALA A 305 5.05 -7.85 -0.95
C ALA A 305 5.20 -7.14 -2.30
N CYS A 306 4.29 -6.22 -2.61
CA CYS A 306 4.32 -5.45 -3.86
C CYS A 306 5.53 -4.51 -3.94
N PHE A 307 5.87 -3.80 -2.87
CA PHE A 307 7.04 -2.91 -2.87
C PHE A 307 8.34 -3.69 -3.09
N LEU A 308 8.47 -4.88 -2.51
CA LEU A 308 9.64 -5.74 -2.69
C LEU A 308 9.84 -6.19 -4.15
N ASN A 309 8.80 -6.14 -5.01
CA ASN A 309 8.92 -6.49 -6.43
C ASN A 309 9.81 -5.50 -7.21
N ILE A 310 9.93 -4.25 -6.73
CA ILE A 310 10.75 -3.19 -7.36
C ILE A 310 12.11 -2.99 -6.70
N THR A 311 12.52 -3.86 -5.78
CA THR A 311 13.82 -3.81 -5.07
C THR A 311 14.71 -5.01 -5.47
N PRO A 312 15.20 -5.07 -6.72
CA PRO A 312 15.88 -6.27 -7.25
C PRO A 312 17.20 -6.60 -6.54
N SER A 313 17.88 -5.61 -5.95
CA SER A 313 19.22 -5.73 -5.35
C SER A 313 19.21 -5.65 -3.82
N LEU A 314 18.03 -5.83 -3.21
CA LEU A 314 17.87 -5.74 -1.76
C LEU A 314 18.66 -6.86 -1.06
N GLU A 315 19.54 -6.48 -0.13
CA GLU A 315 20.35 -7.42 0.65
C GLU A 315 19.87 -7.58 2.09
N GLU A 316 19.36 -6.50 2.69
CA GLU A 316 18.92 -6.45 4.08
C GLU A 316 17.52 -5.83 4.21
N LEU A 317 16.64 -6.53 4.92
CA LEU A 317 15.29 -6.06 5.23
C LEU A 317 15.12 -5.91 6.75
N PHE A 318 14.74 -4.72 7.20
CA PHE A 318 14.44 -4.44 8.60
C PHE A 318 13.00 -3.96 8.76
N ILE A 319 12.21 -4.64 9.57
CA ILE A 319 10.82 -4.31 9.85
C ILE A 319 10.69 -4.00 11.33
N LYS A 320 10.26 -2.77 11.66
CA LYS A 320 9.98 -2.34 13.03
C LYS A 320 8.48 -2.18 13.22
N ILE A 321 7.91 -2.97 14.13
CA ILE A 321 6.53 -2.90 14.58
C ILE A 321 6.53 -2.16 15.91
N ASP A 322 6.09 -0.90 15.92
CA ASP A 322 6.03 -0.07 17.12
C ASP A 322 4.59 0.30 17.43
N GLN A 323 3.98 -0.46 18.35
CA GLN A 323 2.58 -0.28 18.78
C GLN A 323 2.30 1.10 19.40
N LYS A 324 3.33 1.88 19.76
CA LYS A 324 3.16 3.25 20.26
C LYS A 324 2.86 4.24 19.14
N LEU A 325 3.12 3.87 17.88
CA LEU A 325 2.79 4.69 16.73
C LEU A 325 1.29 4.74 16.52
N ARG A 326 0.79 5.92 16.14
CA ARG A 326 -0.62 6.08 15.77
C ARG A 326 -0.90 5.29 14.50
N THR A 327 -2.03 4.59 14.48
CA THR A 327 -2.52 4.01 13.23
C THR A 327 -3.03 5.14 12.35
N VAL A 328 -2.41 5.32 11.19
CA VAL A 328 -2.85 6.28 10.18
C VAL A 328 -3.86 5.55 9.29
N GLU A 329 -5.13 5.94 9.37
CA GLU A 329 -6.15 5.40 8.47
C GLU A 329 -5.91 5.92 7.05
N CYS A 330 -5.90 5.01 6.06
CA CYS A 330 -5.82 5.39 4.65
C CYS A 330 -6.97 6.34 4.31
N PRO A 331 -6.72 7.55 3.78
CA PRO A 331 -7.74 8.58 3.54
C PRO A 331 -8.66 8.30 2.34
N LEU A 332 -8.56 7.14 1.69
CA LEU A 332 -9.25 6.86 0.42
C LEU A 332 -10.14 5.61 0.54
N SER A 333 -11.42 5.83 0.25
CA SER A 333 -12.47 4.83 0.07
C SER A 333 -12.48 4.17 -1.32
N ASN A 334 -11.48 4.44 -2.16
CA ASN A 334 -11.38 3.88 -3.51
C ASN A 334 -10.62 2.55 -3.49
N GLN A 335 -11.31 1.44 -3.27
CA GLN A 335 -10.75 0.08 -3.25
C GLN A 335 -10.53 -0.53 -4.65
N TYR A 336 -10.29 0.27 -5.69
CA TYR A 336 -10.66 -0.14 -7.06
C TYR A 336 -9.54 -0.28 -8.08
N TRP A 337 -8.26 -0.10 -7.71
CA TRP A 337 -7.15 -0.14 -8.68
C TRP A 337 -5.87 -0.84 -8.16
N HIS A 338 -5.97 -1.84 -7.29
CA HIS A 338 -4.78 -2.53 -6.76
C HIS A 338 -4.14 -3.48 -7.79
N GLU A 339 -2.89 -3.93 -7.57
CA GLU A 339 -2.39 -5.06 -8.36
C GLU A 339 -3.40 -6.21 -8.28
N PRO A 340 -3.68 -6.96 -9.35
CA PRO A 340 -4.81 -7.90 -9.40
C PRO A 340 -4.81 -9.01 -8.33
N HIS A 341 -3.73 -9.16 -7.57
CA HIS A 341 -3.56 -10.13 -6.49
C HIS A 341 -3.59 -9.52 -5.08
N LEU A 342 -3.53 -8.19 -4.95
CA LEU A 342 -3.56 -7.49 -3.67
C LEU A 342 -4.91 -7.72 -2.97
N TRP A 343 -4.88 -8.00 -1.67
CA TRP A 343 -6.04 -8.23 -0.82
C TRP A 343 -6.96 -9.39 -1.27
N LYS A 344 -6.44 -10.27 -2.13
CA LYS A 344 -6.99 -11.60 -2.37
C LYS A 344 -6.57 -12.56 -1.24
N ASP A 345 -6.78 -13.84 -1.45
CA ASP A 345 -6.23 -14.85 -0.56
C ASP A 345 -4.69 -14.79 -0.56
N TYR A 346 -4.12 -15.17 0.58
CA TYR A 346 -2.67 -15.11 0.78
C TYR A 346 -1.89 -16.00 -0.22
N ALA A 347 -2.47 -17.10 -0.72
CA ALA A 347 -1.78 -17.96 -1.67
C ALA A 347 -1.58 -17.26 -3.02
N THR A 348 -2.55 -16.44 -3.45
CA THR A 348 -2.44 -15.59 -4.63
C THR A 348 -1.39 -14.49 -4.44
N VAL A 349 -1.31 -13.85 -3.28
CA VAL A 349 -0.24 -12.86 -2.99
C VAL A 349 1.13 -13.53 -3.02
N LYS A 350 1.25 -14.69 -2.37
CA LYS A 350 2.49 -15.45 -2.28
C LYS A 350 3.00 -15.92 -3.64
N SER A 351 2.12 -16.36 -4.54
CA SER A 351 2.51 -16.85 -5.87
C SER A 351 2.96 -15.74 -6.83
N ASN A 352 2.47 -14.52 -6.65
CA ASN A 352 2.86 -13.36 -7.46
C ASN A 352 4.09 -12.62 -6.92
N ALA A 353 4.51 -12.90 -5.68
CA ALA A 353 5.67 -12.27 -5.08
C ALA A 353 6.97 -12.64 -5.81
N ARG A 354 7.77 -11.62 -6.14
CA ARG A 354 9.03 -11.82 -6.87
C ARG A 354 10.10 -12.44 -5.98
N TRP A 355 10.94 -13.27 -6.60
CA TRP A 355 12.09 -13.86 -5.91
C TRP A 355 13.16 -12.80 -5.58
N LEU A 356 13.47 -12.68 -4.29
CA LEU A 356 14.48 -11.79 -3.76
C LEU A 356 15.82 -12.52 -3.74
N LYS A 357 16.50 -12.49 -4.89
CA LYS A 357 17.74 -13.25 -5.12
C LYS A 357 18.90 -12.76 -4.25
N ASP A 358 18.95 -11.47 -3.96
CA ASP A 358 20.08 -10.86 -3.24
C ASP A 358 19.83 -10.72 -1.74
N LEU A 359 18.61 -11.00 -1.27
CA LEU A 359 18.23 -10.85 0.13
C LEU A 359 18.98 -11.87 0.99
N LYS A 360 19.87 -11.37 1.85
CA LYS A 360 20.74 -12.14 2.75
C LYS A 360 20.21 -12.16 4.17
N THR A 361 19.67 -11.04 4.65
CA THR A 361 19.19 -10.92 6.03
C THR A 361 17.81 -10.27 6.13
N ALA A 362 16.99 -10.76 7.05
CA ALA A 362 15.71 -10.16 7.39
C ALA A 362 15.57 -10.06 8.91
N LYS A 363 15.15 -8.90 9.41
CA LYS A 363 14.97 -8.63 10.84
C LYS A 363 13.57 -8.06 11.09
N ILE A 364 12.83 -8.62 12.02
CA ILE A 364 11.50 -8.12 12.41
C ILE A 364 11.49 -7.84 13.91
N ALA A 365 11.42 -6.57 14.30
CA ALA A 365 11.36 -6.12 15.69
C ALA A 365 9.94 -5.73 16.11
N GLY A 366 9.56 -6.02 17.35
CA GLY A 366 8.20 -5.79 17.87
C GLY A 366 7.18 -6.86 17.49
N PHE A 367 7.65 -8.08 17.18
CA PHE A 367 6.86 -9.21 16.74
C PHE A 367 5.95 -9.75 17.87
N THR A 368 4.67 -9.89 17.60
CA THR A 368 3.64 -10.33 18.57
C THR A 368 3.14 -11.76 18.34
N GLY A 369 3.34 -12.30 17.13
CA GLY A 369 2.81 -13.62 16.73
C GLY A 369 1.40 -13.58 16.16
N GLU A 370 0.90 -12.40 15.79
CA GLU A 370 -0.35 -12.28 15.06
C GLU A 370 -0.31 -13.00 13.69
N ARG A 371 -1.47 -13.41 13.19
CA ARG A 371 -1.60 -14.23 11.97
C ARG A 371 -0.87 -13.60 10.78
N ASP A 372 -1.07 -12.32 10.53
CA ASP A 372 -0.47 -11.64 9.36
C ASP A 372 1.04 -11.44 9.50
N GLU A 373 1.57 -11.32 10.72
CA GLU A 373 3.01 -11.32 10.98
C GLU A 373 3.64 -12.68 10.63
N LEU A 374 2.96 -13.79 10.97
CA LEU A 374 3.40 -15.15 10.61
C LEU A 374 3.35 -15.37 9.09
N LEU A 375 2.32 -14.85 8.43
CA LEU A 375 2.20 -14.91 6.97
C LEU A 375 3.30 -14.09 6.28
N LEU A 376 3.67 -12.94 6.83
CA LEU A 376 4.81 -12.16 6.33
C LEU A 376 6.14 -12.93 6.46
N VAL A 377 6.36 -13.65 7.57
CA VAL A 377 7.52 -14.52 7.74
C VAL A 377 7.55 -15.63 6.68
N ASP A 378 6.42 -16.31 6.45
CA ASP A 378 6.30 -17.33 5.41
C ASP A 378 6.55 -16.77 4.00
N LEU A 379 6.04 -15.57 3.71
CA LEU A 379 6.28 -14.87 2.43
C LEU A 379 7.76 -14.61 2.22
N LEU A 380 8.46 -14.04 3.19
CA LEU A 380 9.89 -13.72 3.08
C LEU A 380 10.77 -14.98 2.96
N LEU A 381 10.39 -16.07 3.62
CA LEU A 381 11.06 -17.36 3.47
C LEU A 381 10.79 -18.01 2.11
N HIS A 382 9.63 -17.72 1.51
CA HIS A 382 9.29 -18.17 0.16
C HIS A 382 10.05 -17.39 -0.91
N THR A 383 10.11 -16.05 -0.79
CA THR A 383 10.73 -15.17 -1.80
C THR A 383 12.25 -15.10 -1.68
N GLY A 384 12.81 -15.22 -0.47
CA GLY A 384 14.25 -15.10 -0.20
C GLY A 384 15.02 -16.38 -0.50
N ILE A 385 15.48 -16.55 -1.74
CA ILE A 385 16.23 -17.75 -2.18
C ILE A 385 17.57 -17.88 -1.45
N ASN A 386 18.26 -16.77 -1.26
CA ASN A 386 19.59 -16.72 -0.63
C ASN A 386 19.57 -16.19 0.81
N LEU A 387 18.39 -16.19 1.44
CA LEU A 387 18.21 -15.69 2.80
C LEU A 387 19.01 -16.56 3.77
N LYS A 388 20.06 -15.97 4.34
CA LYS A 388 20.99 -16.65 5.25
C LYS A 388 20.49 -16.64 6.69
N GLU A 389 19.91 -15.52 7.10
CA GLU A 389 19.47 -15.30 8.47
C GLU A 389 18.18 -14.49 8.49
N MET A 390 17.16 -15.02 9.20
CA MET A 390 15.99 -14.25 9.60
C MET A 390 15.95 -14.21 11.13
N THR A 391 15.82 -13.01 11.70
CA THR A 391 15.69 -12.80 13.15
C THR A 391 14.41 -12.07 13.48
N VAL A 392 13.70 -12.54 14.49
CA VAL A 392 12.49 -11.89 15.00
C VAL A 392 12.67 -11.56 16.48
N PHE A 393 12.26 -10.35 16.87
CA PHE A 393 12.40 -9.79 18.22
C PHE A 393 11.02 -9.38 18.75
N PRO A 394 10.68 -9.72 20.01
CA PRO A 394 9.39 -9.35 20.59
C PRO A 394 9.33 -7.88 21.01
N SER A 395 10.48 -7.25 21.28
CA SER A 395 10.57 -5.84 21.66
C SER A 395 10.94 -4.97 20.46
N ALA A 396 10.32 -3.80 20.36
CA ALA A 396 10.65 -2.76 19.39
C ALA A 396 11.80 -1.83 19.84
N GLN A 397 12.22 -1.92 21.12
CA GLN A 397 13.10 -0.92 21.76
C GLN A 397 14.53 -1.41 22.06
N SER A 398 14.84 -2.71 21.91
CA SER A 398 16.22 -3.21 22.05
C SER A 398 16.43 -4.61 21.45
N ASP A 399 17.62 -4.82 20.87
CA ASP A 399 18.14 -6.14 20.42
C ASP A 399 18.49 -7.06 21.61
N ASP A 400 18.43 -6.55 22.84
CA ASP A 400 18.77 -7.25 24.10
C ASP A 400 17.64 -8.17 24.64
N CYS A 401 16.52 -8.28 23.92
CA CYS A 401 15.44 -9.19 24.28
C CYS A 401 15.61 -10.58 23.62
N ALA A 402 14.95 -11.61 24.14
CA ALA A 402 15.01 -12.96 23.57
C ALA A 402 14.71 -12.90 22.06
N SER A 403 15.69 -13.24 21.24
CA SER A 403 15.59 -13.19 19.78
C SER A 403 15.54 -14.61 19.21
N TRP A 404 14.73 -14.78 18.18
CA TRP A 404 14.56 -16.06 17.53
C TRP A 404 15.13 -16.01 16.13
N ARG A 405 16.03 -16.93 15.84
CA ARG A 405 16.51 -17.23 14.49
C ARG A 405 15.57 -18.22 13.82
N VAL A 406 15.08 -17.83 12.65
CA VAL A 406 14.19 -18.63 11.80
C VAL A 406 14.98 -19.13 10.60
N GLY A 407 14.95 -20.44 10.34
CA GLY A 407 15.67 -21.06 9.21
C GLY A 407 14.86 -22.14 8.49
N ARG A 408 15.12 -22.29 7.19
CA ARG A 408 14.54 -23.34 6.34
C ARG A 408 15.38 -24.61 6.43
N VAL A 409 14.76 -25.75 6.73
CA VAL A 409 15.46 -27.04 6.79
C VAL A 409 14.80 -28.07 5.86
N PRO A 410 15.56 -28.73 4.94
CA PRO A 410 15.05 -29.80 4.10
C PRO A 410 14.56 -31.01 4.91
N CYS A 411 13.43 -31.60 4.54
CA CYS A 411 12.85 -32.76 5.24
C CYS A 411 13.81 -33.95 5.39
N SER A 412 14.73 -34.13 4.45
CA SER A 412 15.76 -35.19 4.47
C SER A 412 16.81 -35.02 5.58
N GLN A 413 17.04 -33.79 6.05
CA GLN A 413 18.07 -33.46 7.04
C GLN A 413 17.53 -33.45 8.49
N LEU A 414 16.22 -33.59 8.67
CA LEU A 414 15.54 -33.58 9.99
C LEU A 414 16.05 -34.68 10.94
N LYS A 415 16.51 -35.81 10.42
CA LYS A 415 17.00 -36.95 11.21
C LYS A 415 18.33 -36.66 11.94
N TYR A 416 19.04 -35.58 11.60
CA TYR A 416 20.40 -35.32 12.07
C TYR A 416 20.51 -34.13 13.04
N ILE A 417 19.39 -33.52 13.42
CA ILE A 417 19.35 -32.28 14.20
C ILE A 417 19.33 -32.61 15.72
N LYS A 418 20.39 -32.21 16.46
CA LYS A 418 20.67 -32.62 17.86
C LYS A 418 20.56 -31.49 18.93
N VAL A 419 19.70 -30.48 18.77
CA VAL A 419 19.56 -29.37 19.75
C VAL A 419 18.08 -29.01 19.99
N LYS A 420 17.76 -28.18 20.99
CA LYS A 420 16.41 -27.65 21.28
C LYS A 420 15.92 -26.81 20.10
N TYR A 421 15.00 -27.35 19.30
CA TYR A 421 14.36 -26.64 18.20
C TYR A 421 12.85 -26.82 18.27
N VAL A 422 12.09 -25.80 17.89
CA VAL A 422 10.67 -25.95 17.53
C VAL A 422 10.59 -26.18 16.04
N LEU A 423 9.90 -27.24 15.66
CA LEU A 423 9.86 -27.78 14.31
C LEU A 423 8.45 -27.63 13.77
N ILE A 424 8.25 -26.74 12.80
CA ILE A 424 6.94 -26.51 12.18
C ILE A 424 6.96 -27.21 10.83
N SER A 425 6.16 -28.26 10.71
CA SER A 425 5.93 -29.03 9.49
C SER A 425 4.72 -28.44 8.77
N CYS A 426 4.91 -27.87 7.59
CA CYS A 426 3.82 -27.40 6.73
C CYS A 426 3.50 -28.52 5.71
N PRO A 427 2.35 -29.20 5.77
CA PRO A 427 2.07 -30.38 4.92
C PRO A 427 1.99 -30.07 3.41
N GLU A 428 1.91 -28.79 3.03
CA GLU A 428 1.88 -28.33 1.64
C GLU A 428 3.28 -28.06 1.05
N ILE A 429 4.34 -28.12 1.86
CA ILE A 429 5.72 -27.81 1.45
C ILE A 429 6.65 -28.91 1.94
N ASP A 430 7.54 -29.41 1.08
CA ASP A 430 8.56 -30.42 1.41
C ASP A 430 9.74 -29.82 2.23
N ALA A 431 9.44 -28.95 3.20
CA ALA A 431 10.39 -28.27 4.07
C ALA A 431 9.80 -28.04 5.48
N SER A 432 10.66 -27.97 6.49
CA SER A 432 10.28 -27.65 7.87
C SER A 432 11.00 -26.39 8.36
N PHE A 433 10.33 -25.62 9.21
CA PHE A 433 10.91 -24.43 9.82
C PHE A 433 11.51 -24.76 11.18
N VAL A 434 12.69 -24.21 11.43
CA VAL A 434 13.44 -24.41 12.65
C VAL A 434 13.63 -23.08 13.37
N LEU A 435 13.10 -22.99 14.58
CA LEU A 435 13.29 -21.85 15.47
C LEU A 435 14.43 -22.15 16.46
N THR A 436 15.40 -21.24 16.53
CA THR A 436 16.48 -21.26 17.53
C THR A 436 16.52 -20.00 18.35
N GLU A 437 16.77 -20.14 19.65
CA GLU A 437 17.15 -19.02 20.51
C GLU A 437 18.52 -18.50 20.03
N ALA A 438 18.58 -17.25 19.62
CA ALA A 438 19.84 -16.63 19.22
C ALA A 438 20.62 -16.29 20.51
N LYS A 439 21.73 -17.00 20.73
CA LYS A 439 22.58 -16.75 21.90
C LYS A 439 23.22 -15.37 21.81
N ASN A 440 22.99 -14.51 22.79
CA ASN A 440 24.01 -13.58 23.26
C ASN A 440 23.96 -13.31 24.78
N SER A 441 25.15 -13.46 25.36
CA SER A 441 25.69 -13.00 26.65
C SER A 441 25.09 -13.42 28.00
N HIS A 442 26.03 -13.76 28.89
CA HIS A 442 25.91 -14.20 30.27
C HIS A 442 24.96 -13.35 31.15
N ASN A 443 24.24 -14.02 32.05
CA ASN A 443 23.38 -13.47 33.12
C ASN A 443 21.94 -13.05 32.78
N VAL A 444 21.15 -13.96 32.20
CA VAL A 444 19.68 -13.87 32.33
C VAL A 444 19.18 -15.08 33.12
N LYS A 445 18.72 -14.82 34.35
CA LYS A 445 17.97 -15.78 35.18
C LYS A 445 16.81 -16.32 34.34
N GLN A 446 16.58 -17.63 34.40
CA GLN A 446 15.43 -18.31 33.79
C GLN A 446 14.15 -17.47 33.88
N LEU A 447 13.79 -16.80 32.79
CA LEU A 447 12.45 -16.27 32.59
C LEU A 447 11.63 -17.35 31.87
N PRO A 448 10.34 -17.47 32.19
CA PRO A 448 9.50 -18.52 31.64
C PRO A 448 9.45 -18.39 30.11
N PHE A 449 9.64 -19.52 29.42
CA PHE A 449 9.30 -19.67 28.01
C PHE A 449 7.90 -19.06 27.79
N ASP A 450 7.80 -18.02 26.97
CA ASP A 450 6.51 -17.42 26.64
C ASP A 450 5.74 -18.41 25.76
N ALA A 451 4.87 -19.20 26.40
CA ALA A 451 4.12 -20.29 25.78
C ALA A 451 3.12 -19.79 24.73
N SER A 452 2.85 -18.48 24.70
CA SER A 452 1.91 -17.80 23.80
C SER A 452 2.31 -17.90 22.32
N PHE A 453 3.58 -17.61 21.98
CA PHE A 453 4.11 -17.75 20.61
C PHE A 453 4.02 -19.20 20.11
N PHE A 454 4.32 -20.17 20.97
CA PHE A 454 4.24 -21.59 20.65
C PHE A 454 2.81 -22.08 20.46
N LEU A 455 1.86 -21.61 21.28
CA LEU A 455 0.43 -21.90 21.17
C LEU A 455 -0.19 -21.29 19.90
N ALA A 456 0.15 -20.05 19.56
CA ALA A 456 -0.34 -19.38 18.35
C ALA A 456 0.11 -20.10 17.07
N LEU A 457 1.37 -20.53 17.01
CA LEU A 457 1.91 -21.29 15.88
C LEU A 457 1.33 -22.71 15.77
N LEU A 458 1.10 -23.39 16.90
CA LEU A 458 0.44 -24.70 16.92
C LEU A 458 -1.03 -24.61 16.49
N GLN A 459 -1.75 -23.58 16.96
CA GLN A 459 -3.13 -23.33 16.56
C GLN A 459 -3.25 -23.00 15.07
N TYR A 460 -2.31 -22.21 14.53
CA TYR A 460 -2.23 -21.92 13.10
C TYR A 460 -1.98 -23.19 12.24
N ALA A 461 -1.05 -24.05 12.67
CA ALA A 461 -0.76 -25.32 11.99
C ALA A 461 -1.92 -26.33 12.08
N GLN A 462 -2.72 -26.29 13.15
CA GLN A 462 -3.89 -27.15 13.34
C GLN A 462 -5.12 -26.66 12.56
N ALA A 463 -5.30 -25.34 12.42
CA ALA A 463 -6.45 -24.75 11.73
C ALA A 463 -6.44 -24.91 10.21
N ASN A 464 -5.26 -25.09 9.60
CA ASN A 464 -5.08 -25.14 8.14
C ASN A 464 -4.76 -26.54 7.58
N GLY A 465 -4.94 -27.61 8.36
CA GLY A 465 -4.65 -28.98 7.94
C GLY A 465 -5.90 -29.86 7.80
N ASP A 466 -6.19 -30.33 6.58
CA ASP A 466 -7.09 -31.46 6.32
C ASP A 466 -6.46 -32.75 6.89
N CYS A 467 -6.68 -32.98 8.19
CA CYS A 467 -6.15 -34.13 8.94
C CYS A 467 -6.88 -35.44 8.62
N ARG A 468 -7.17 -35.74 7.34
CA ARG A 468 -7.79 -37.01 6.93
C ARG A 468 -6.86 -38.07 6.38
N ARG A 469 -5.59 -37.78 6.04
CA ARG A 469 -4.67 -38.85 5.57
C ARG A 469 -3.24 -38.70 6.09
N ARG A 470 -2.80 -39.75 6.80
CA ARG A 470 -1.46 -40.05 7.35
C ARG A 470 -1.17 -39.54 8.77
N ARG A 471 -1.31 -40.47 9.73
CA ARG A 471 -0.76 -40.39 11.09
C ARG A 471 0.76 -40.12 11.04
N HIS A 472 1.23 -38.95 11.46
CA HIS A 472 2.60 -38.75 11.95
C HIS A 472 2.57 -38.05 13.31
N LYS A 473 3.38 -38.56 14.24
CA LYS A 473 3.42 -38.19 15.65
C LYS A 473 3.94 -36.76 15.83
N ILE A 474 3.21 -35.92 16.55
CA ILE A 474 3.79 -34.76 17.25
C ILE A 474 4.59 -35.31 18.43
N ALA A 475 5.91 -35.13 18.44
CA ALA A 475 6.78 -35.55 19.54
C ALA A 475 7.43 -34.33 20.20
N ALA A 476 7.03 -34.03 21.43
CA ALA A 476 7.77 -33.13 22.32
C ALA A 476 8.60 -33.99 23.28
N THR A 477 9.93 -33.99 23.14
CA THR A 477 10.84 -34.68 24.06
C THR A 477 11.32 -33.70 25.13
N TYR A 478 10.77 -33.82 26.35
CA TYR A 478 11.25 -33.10 27.52
C TYR A 478 12.36 -33.92 28.20
N SER A 479 13.53 -33.31 28.48
CA SER A 479 14.62 -33.99 29.18
C SER A 479 14.69 -33.73 30.69
N ARG A 480 13.76 -32.95 31.30
CA ARG A 480 13.57 -32.86 32.75
C ARG A 480 12.10 -32.55 33.10
N GLN A 481 11.64 -33.09 34.24
CA GLN A 481 10.23 -33.05 34.69
C GLN A 481 9.63 -31.62 34.65
N PRO A 482 8.39 -31.46 34.13
CA PRO A 482 7.68 -30.19 34.22
C PRO A 482 7.07 -29.99 35.63
N PRO A 483 6.86 -28.74 36.08
CA PRO A 483 6.13 -28.47 37.31
C PRO A 483 4.68 -28.97 37.23
N LEU A 484 4.13 -29.46 38.35
CA LEU A 484 2.82 -30.12 38.46
C LEU A 484 1.63 -29.31 37.90
N SER A 485 1.74 -27.98 37.79
CA SER A 485 0.72 -27.12 37.19
C SER A 485 0.52 -27.36 35.68
N PHE A 486 1.53 -27.87 34.97
CA PHE A 486 1.46 -28.16 33.54
C PHE A 486 0.75 -29.49 33.22
N LEU A 487 0.77 -30.44 34.17
CA LEU A 487 0.10 -31.73 34.01
C LEU A 487 -1.43 -31.59 34.10
N PHE A 488 -1.92 -30.61 34.86
CA PHE A 488 -3.36 -30.42 35.06
C PHE A 488 -4.09 -29.93 33.80
N LEU A 489 -3.51 -28.99 33.05
CA LEU A 489 -4.12 -28.51 31.79
C LEU A 489 -4.13 -29.59 30.69
N PHE A 490 -3.08 -30.41 30.61
CA PHE A 490 -2.95 -31.44 29.57
C PHE A 490 -3.91 -32.62 29.80
N THR A 491 -4.25 -32.91 31.05
CA THR A 491 -5.18 -33.98 31.41
C THR A 491 -6.64 -33.54 31.22
N PHE A 492 -6.93 -32.24 31.40
CA PHE A 492 -8.26 -31.67 31.18
C PHE A 492 -8.70 -31.72 29.70
N PHE A 493 -7.76 -31.50 28.75
CA PHE A 493 -8.05 -31.55 27.32
C PHE A 493 -8.20 -32.97 26.74
N ARG A 494 -7.63 -33.99 27.38
CA ARG A 494 -7.79 -35.39 26.94
C ARG A 494 -9.15 -35.99 27.25
N PHE A 495 -9.89 -35.45 28.22
CA PHE A 495 -11.18 -36.00 28.62
C PHE A 495 -12.32 -35.62 27.67
N PHE A 496 -12.22 -34.50 26.94
CA PHE A 496 -13.29 -34.04 26.05
C PHE A 496 -13.25 -34.62 24.62
N SER A 497 -12.12 -35.19 24.16
CA SER A 497 -12.04 -35.78 22.82
C SER A 497 -12.38 -37.28 22.75
N ALA A 498 -12.56 -37.94 23.90
CA ALA A 498 -12.76 -39.39 23.96
C ALA A 498 -14.23 -39.86 23.93
N LEU A 499 -15.22 -38.94 23.89
CA LEU A 499 -16.64 -39.32 24.02
C LEU A 499 -17.45 -39.37 22.71
N PHE A 500 -16.84 -39.18 21.52
CA PHE A 500 -17.63 -39.05 20.28
C PHE A 500 -17.33 -40.03 19.13
N PHE A 501 -16.48 -41.05 19.29
CA PHE A 501 -16.23 -42.01 18.20
C PHE A 501 -16.14 -43.46 18.70
N VAL A 502 -17.30 -44.03 19.00
CA VAL A 502 -17.57 -45.46 18.86
C VAL A 502 -18.83 -45.56 18.00
N VAL A 503 -18.85 -46.54 17.10
CA VAL A 503 -19.90 -46.90 16.11
C VAL A 503 -19.63 -46.37 14.69
N SER A 504 -19.13 -47.31 13.89
CA SER A 504 -19.34 -47.52 12.45
C SER A 504 -18.04 -47.67 11.65
N ALA A 505 -17.43 -48.85 11.83
CA ALA A 505 -16.65 -49.50 10.80
C ALA A 505 -17.38 -50.80 10.44
N ALA A 506 -17.92 -50.89 9.23
CA ALA A 506 -18.10 -52.15 8.53
C ALA A 506 -18.21 -51.89 7.02
N GLU A 507 -17.42 -52.69 6.29
CA GLU A 507 -17.74 -53.25 4.98
C GLU A 507 -17.17 -52.64 3.67
N TYR A 508 -16.58 -53.57 2.91
CA TYR A 508 -16.27 -53.59 1.46
C TYR A 508 -14.89 -53.15 0.90
N CYS A 509 -13.88 -54.00 1.16
CA CYS A 509 -13.08 -54.80 0.22
C CYS A 509 -12.71 -54.36 -1.23
N LYS A 510 -11.38 -54.50 -1.49
CA LYS A 510 -10.68 -55.14 -2.65
C LYS A 510 -10.40 -54.31 -3.94
N SER A 511 -9.12 -54.07 -4.25
CA SER A 511 -8.33 -54.86 -5.24
C SER A 511 -6.92 -54.28 -5.58
N TYR A 512 -5.90 -55.15 -5.45
CA TYR A 512 -4.63 -55.36 -6.19
C TYR A 512 -3.88 -54.19 -6.91
N ARG A 513 -2.64 -53.82 -6.53
CA ARG A 513 -1.27 -54.38 -6.81
C ARG A 513 -0.63 -53.92 -8.14
N TRP A 514 0.56 -53.32 -8.08
CA TRP A 514 1.66 -53.47 -9.07
C TRP A 514 3.05 -53.39 -8.39
N PRO A 515 4.11 -54.03 -8.94
CA PRO A 515 5.38 -54.30 -8.27
C PRO A 515 6.52 -53.33 -8.64
N GLU A 516 7.51 -53.23 -7.74
CA GLU A 516 8.84 -52.66 -7.99
C GLU A 516 9.70 -53.61 -8.83
N THR A 517 10.48 -53.10 -9.80
CA THR A 517 11.88 -53.54 -10.02
C THR A 517 12.75 -52.58 -10.89
N TRP A 518 13.86 -52.12 -10.27
CA TRP A 518 15.26 -52.00 -10.78
C TRP A 518 15.75 -50.79 -11.64
N PHE A 519 16.69 -50.03 -11.05
CA PHE A 519 17.70 -49.08 -11.62
C PHE A 519 18.89 -49.82 -12.29
N PRO A 520 19.99 -49.19 -12.80
CA PRO A 520 20.23 -47.89 -13.50
C PRO A 520 21.11 -48.04 -14.79
N ARG A 521 21.26 -47.00 -15.64
CA ARG A 521 22.56 -46.60 -16.28
C ARG A 521 22.52 -45.28 -17.06
N LEU A 522 23.71 -44.69 -17.13
CA LEU A 522 24.10 -43.31 -17.45
C LEU A 522 24.24 -42.96 -18.95
N LEU A 523 24.15 -41.63 -19.18
CA LEU A 523 24.93 -40.75 -20.06
C LEU A 523 24.58 -40.56 -21.56
N SER A 524 24.59 -39.26 -21.89
CA SER A 524 24.75 -38.58 -23.19
C SER A 524 23.58 -38.60 -24.18
N MET A 525 22.87 -37.48 -24.28
CA MET A 525 22.36 -36.96 -25.55
C MET A 525 22.29 -35.43 -25.49
N SER A 526 23.09 -34.80 -26.35
CA SER A 526 22.99 -33.40 -26.77
C SER A 526 21.64 -33.16 -27.46
N ILE A 527 20.87 -32.18 -27.02
CA ILE A 527 19.67 -31.73 -27.73
C ILE A 527 20.06 -30.48 -28.53
N GLN A 528 20.33 -30.66 -29.82
CA GLN A 528 20.16 -29.61 -30.81
C GLN A 528 18.65 -29.50 -31.09
N THR A 529 18.07 -28.34 -30.80
CA THR A 529 16.73 -27.96 -31.25
C THR A 529 16.79 -27.63 -32.75
N PRO A 530 15.99 -28.26 -33.62
CA PRO A 530 15.83 -27.80 -34.98
C PRO A 530 14.80 -26.67 -35.01
N GLU A 531 15.23 -25.45 -35.31
CA GLU A 531 14.35 -24.37 -35.78
C GLU A 531 13.72 -24.82 -37.11
N LYS A 532 12.44 -25.20 -37.07
CA LYS A 532 11.62 -25.27 -38.28
C LYS A 532 11.18 -23.86 -38.64
N SER A 533 11.87 -23.24 -39.59
CA SER A 533 11.37 -22.06 -40.28
C SER A 533 10.15 -22.45 -41.14
N SER A 534 8.93 -22.25 -40.63
CA SER A 534 7.76 -22.25 -41.51
C SER A 534 7.70 -20.90 -42.22
N SER A 535 7.84 -20.87 -43.55
CA SER A 535 7.77 -19.63 -44.33
C SER A 535 6.42 -18.87 -44.19
N ALA A 536 5.41 -19.50 -43.58
CA ALA A 536 4.12 -18.90 -43.29
C ALA A 536 4.17 -17.81 -42.20
N TRP A 537 4.90 -18.01 -41.09
CA TRP A 537 4.92 -17.02 -39.99
C TRP A 537 5.59 -15.70 -40.36
N PHE A 538 6.51 -15.73 -41.33
CA PHE A 538 7.28 -14.57 -41.76
C PHE A 538 6.49 -13.66 -42.73
N LEU A 539 5.49 -14.20 -43.43
CA LEU A 539 4.68 -13.45 -44.41
C LEU A 539 3.45 -12.80 -43.79
N ASP A 540 2.89 -13.35 -42.71
CA ASP A 540 1.73 -12.76 -42.01
C ASP A 540 2.03 -11.35 -41.45
N ASN A 541 3.30 -11.02 -41.17
CA ASN A 541 3.70 -9.72 -40.60
C ASN A 541 3.90 -8.59 -41.63
N LYS A 542 3.75 -8.83 -42.95
CA LYS A 542 4.07 -7.82 -43.97
C LYS A 542 2.90 -6.95 -44.43
N GLU A 543 1.67 -7.34 -44.13
CA GLU A 543 0.44 -6.59 -44.48
C GLU A 543 -0.52 -6.46 -43.28
N SER A 544 -0.01 -6.12 -42.10
CA SER A 544 -0.88 -5.87 -40.93
C SER A 544 -1.59 -4.51 -41.06
N GLY A 545 -2.93 -4.55 -41.07
CA GLY A 545 -3.76 -3.34 -41.00
C GLY A 545 -3.60 -2.63 -39.65
N ILE A 546 -3.88 -1.33 -39.59
CA ILE A 546 -3.87 -0.56 -38.33
C ILE A 546 -5.32 -0.35 -37.88
N LEU A 547 -5.63 -0.69 -36.63
CA LEU A 547 -6.89 -0.36 -35.98
C LEU A 547 -6.73 0.87 -35.09
N HIS A 548 -7.52 1.90 -35.35
CA HIS A 548 -7.66 3.07 -34.47
C HIS A 548 -8.83 2.85 -33.51
N PHE A 549 -8.66 3.23 -32.24
CA PHE A 549 -9.66 2.99 -31.21
C PHE A 549 -9.61 4.03 -30.10
N VAL A 550 -10.69 4.09 -29.32
CA VAL A 550 -10.78 4.82 -28.05
C VAL A 550 -11.19 3.86 -26.94
N LYS A 551 -10.49 3.90 -25.81
CA LYS A 551 -10.77 3.09 -24.64
C LYS A 551 -11.73 3.84 -23.71
N TYR A 552 -12.84 3.20 -23.38
CA TYR A 552 -13.81 3.69 -22.40
C TYR A 552 -13.99 2.69 -21.27
N HIS A 553 -14.54 3.13 -20.14
CA HIS A 553 -15.15 2.23 -19.16
C HIS A 553 -16.48 2.77 -18.62
N GLY A 554 -17.39 1.87 -18.29
CA GLY A 554 -18.60 2.15 -17.52
C GLY A 554 -18.55 1.39 -16.20
N LEU A 555 -18.25 2.07 -15.10
CA LEU A 555 -18.07 1.45 -13.77
C LEU A 555 -17.05 0.29 -13.76
N GLY A 556 -15.87 0.51 -14.34
CA GLY A 556 -14.78 -0.49 -14.39
C GLY A 556 -14.93 -1.57 -15.47
N ASN A 557 -16.12 -1.76 -16.05
CA ASN A 557 -16.29 -2.61 -17.23
C ASN A 557 -15.81 -1.85 -18.48
N ASP A 558 -14.68 -2.28 -19.04
CA ASP A 558 -13.88 -1.51 -19.99
C ASP A 558 -13.89 -2.05 -21.42
N PHE A 559 -13.96 -1.16 -22.40
CA PHE A 559 -14.19 -1.50 -23.80
C PHE A 559 -13.26 -0.75 -24.75
N ILE A 560 -12.90 -1.43 -25.84
CA ILE A 560 -12.25 -0.82 -27.02
C ILE A 560 -13.37 -0.37 -27.95
N LEU A 561 -13.57 0.93 -28.11
CA LEU A 561 -14.56 1.49 -29.03
C LEU A 561 -13.91 1.82 -30.36
N VAL A 562 -14.53 1.36 -31.44
CA VAL A 562 -14.07 1.53 -32.82
C VAL A 562 -15.12 2.30 -33.59
N ASP A 563 -14.71 3.39 -34.22
CA ASP A 563 -15.55 4.07 -35.22
C ASP A 563 -15.62 3.20 -36.46
N ASN A 564 -16.80 2.65 -36.70
CA ASN A 564 -17.10 1.71 -37.77
C ASN A 564 -18.28 2.22 -38.62
N ARG A 565 -18.55 3.54 -38.58
CA ARG A 565 -19.69 4.17 -39.28
C ARG A 565 -19.52 4.13 -40.80
N ASP A 566 -18.31 3.90 -41.27
CA ASP A 566 -17.89 3.77 -42.67
C ASP A 566 -18.20 2.39 -43.28
N SER A 567 -18.60 1.40 -42.49
CA SER A 567 -18.82 0.02 -42.96
C SER A 567 -19.96 -0.69 -42.22
N SER A 568 -20.72 -1.51 -42.94
CA SER A 568 -21.73 -2.42 -42.35
C SER A 568 -21.14 -3.69 -41.74
N GLU A 569 -19.84 -3.93 -41.92
CA GLU A 569 -19.11 -5.05 -41.34
C GLU A 569 -18.09 -4.56 -40.31
N PRO A 570 -17.92 -5.26 -39.16
CA PRO A 570 -16.88 -4.94 -38.18
C PRO A 570 -15.48 -4.95 -38.79
N LYS A 571 -14.66 -3.96 -38.43
CA LYS A 571 -13.28 -3.79 -38.92
C LYS A 571 -12.32 -4.91 -38.54
N ILE A 572 -12.68 -5.74 -37.55
CA ILE A 572 -11.87 -6.86 -37.08
C ILE A 572 -12.72 -8.12 -36.96
N THR A 573 -12.07 -9.28 -37.00
CA THR A 573 -12.73 -10.56 -36.74
C THR A 573 -12.87 -10.82 -35.23
N PRO A 574 -13.76 -11.74 -34.82
CA PRO A 574 -13.83 -12.21 -33.44
C PRO A 574 -12.49 -12.69 -32.85
N GLU A 575 -11.67 -13.39 -33.65
CA GLU A 575 -10.36 -13.91 -33.21
C GLU A 575 -9.36 -12.77 -32.96
N GLN A 576 -9.45 -11.69 -33.74
CA GLN A 576 -8.66 -10.47 -33.49
C GLN A 576 -9.15 -9.76 -32.23
N ALA A 577 -10.46 -9.70 -31.99
CA ALA A 577 -11.02 -9.13 -30.75
C ALA A 577 -10.48 -9.87 -29.51
N VAL A 578 -10.41 -11.21 -29.52
CA VAL A 578 -9.80 -11.99 -28.44
C VAL A 578 -8.35 -11.55 -28.16
N LYS A 579 -7.53 -11.41 -29.20
CA LYS A 579 -6.14 -10.97 -29.06
C LYS A 579 -6.03 -9.55 -28.51
N LEU A 580 -6.87 -8.64 -28.98
CA LEU A 580 -6.87 -7.24 -28.54
C LEU A 580 -7.37 -7.09 -27.10
N CYS A 581 -8.34 -7.91 -26.70
CA CYS A 581 -8.87 -7.92 -25.34
C CYS A 581 -7.94 -8.57 -24.31
N ASP A 582 -6.91 -9.33 -24.73
CA ASP A 582 -5.89 -9.85 -23.81
C ASP A 582 -5.19 -8.68 -23.08
N ARG A 583 -5.23 -8.71 -21.74
CA ARG A 583 -4.72 -7.61 -20.91
C ARG A 583 -3.20 -7.53 -20.80
N ASN A 584 -2.46 -8.58 -21.19
CA ASN A 584 -1.01 -8.61 -21.13
C ASN A 584 -0.36 -8.43 -22.52
N PHE A 585 -0.96 -9.06 -23.53
CA PHE A 585 -0.42 -9.14 -24.89
C PHE A 585 -1.19 -8.27 -25.90
N GLY A 586 -2.36 -7.76 -25.51
CA GLY A 586 -3.19 -6.87 -26.31
C GLY A 586 -3.31 -5.47 -25.70
N ILE A 587 -4.42 -4.79 -26.02
CA ILE A 587 -4.82 -3.52 -25.40
C ILE A 587 -5.40 -3.79 -23.99
N GLY A 588 -6.06 -4.93 -23.82
CA GLY A 588 -6.78 -5.32 -22.62
C GLY A 588 -8.16 -4.68 -22.55
N ALA A 589 -9.23 -5.48 -22.56
CA ALA A 589 -10.61 -5.02 -22.41
C ALA A 589 -11.55 -6.19 -22.11
N ASP A 590 -12.75 -5.90 -21.61
CA ASP A 590 -13.83 -6.90 -21.50
C ASP A 590 -14.52 -7.14 -22.86
N GLY A 591 -14.38 -6.21 -23.81
CA GLY A 591 -14.87 -6.38 -25.18
C GLY A 591 -14.49 -5.25 -26.14
N VAL A 592 -14.78 -5.46 -27.42
CA VAL A 592 -14.65 -4.48 -28.50
C VAL A 592 -16.04 -4.08 -28.99
N ILE A 593 -16.34 -2.79 -29.00
CA ILE A 593 -17.62 -2.21 -29.40
C ILE A 593 -17.45 -1.44 -30.70
N PHE A 594 -18.36 -1.65 -31.65
CA PHE A 594 -18.35 -1.01 -32.96
C PHE A 594 -19.51 -0.02 -33.08
N ALA A 595 -19.18 1.24 -33.38
CA ALA A 595 -20.15 2.25 -33.78
C ALA A 595 -20.40 2.15 -35.28
N MET A 596 -21.53 1.59 -35.68
CA MET A 596 -21.85 1.23 -37.06
C MET A 596 -22.97 2.11 -37.63
N PRO A 597 -23.13 2.18 -38.96
CA PRO A 597 -24.25 2.92 -39.56
C PRO A 597 -25.59 2.37 -39.09
N GLY A 598 -26.57 3.27 -38.90
CA GLY A 598 -27.91 2.90 -38.48
C GLY A 598 -28.64 2.00 -39.47
N ILE A 599 -29.58 1.19 -38.95
CA ILE A 599 -30.42 0.33 -39.77
C ILE A 599 -31.89 0.58 -39.45
N ASN A 600 -32.78 0.39 -40.43
CA ASN A 600 -34.23 0.56 -40.26
C ASN A 600 -34.63 1.93 -39.67
N GLY A 601 -33.84 2.98 -39.94
CA GLY A 601 -34.10 4.35 -39.49
C GLY A 601 -33.55 4.72 -38.11
N THR A 602 -32.78 3.87 -37.44
CA THR A 602 -32.00 4.27 -36.25
C THR A 602 -30.83 5.18 -36.63
N ASP A 603 -30.35 5.99 -35.70
CA ASP A 603 -29.18 6.86 -35.91
C ASP A 603 -27.92 6.02 -36.12
N TYR A 604 -27.74 5.00 -35.28
CA TYR A 604 -26.57 4.12 -35.31
C TYR A 604 -26.94 2.66 -35.04
N THR A 605 -25.99 1.77 -35.29
CA THR A 605 -26.02 0.35 -34.87
C THR A 605 -24.85 0.10 -33.94
N MET A 606 -25.06 -0.67 -32.87
CA MET A 606 -24.01 -1.13 -31.97
C MET A 606 -23.87 -2.65 -32.06
N ARG A 607 -22.66 -3.11 -32.40
CA ARG A 607 -22.24 -4.50 -32.26
C ARG A 607 -21.10 -4.59 -31.25
N ILE A 608 -20.94 -5.75 -30.63
CA ILE A 608 -19.93 -5.99 -29.62
C ILE A 608 -19.36 -7.40 -29.76
N PHE A 609 -18.05 -7.53 -29.61
CA PHE A 609 -17.39 -8.82 -29.37
C PHE A 609 -16.84 -8.85 -27.96
N ASN A 610 -17.18 -9.89 -27.20
CA ASN A 610 -16.60 -10.16 -25.88
C ASN A 610 -15.12 -10.52 -25.99
N SER A 611 -14.42 -10.51 -24.85
CA SER A 611 -13.02 -10.93 -24.75
C SER A 611 -12.76 -12.38 -25.18
N ASP A 612 -13.78 -13.24 -25.19
CA ASP A 612 -13.71 -14.62 -25.69
C ASP A 612 -14.08 -14.76 -27.18
N GLY A 613 -14.40 -13.65 -27.85
CA GLY A 613 -14.79 -13.58 -29.25
C GLY A 613 -16.29 -13.82 -29.50
N SER A 614 -17.07 -14.16 -28.48
CA SER A 614 -18.52 -14.28 -28.64
C SER A 614 -19.19 -12.93 -28.88
N GLU A 615 -20.28 -12.90 -29.65
CA GLU A 615 -21.07 -11.69 -29.88
C GLU A 615 -22.34 -11.72 -29.02
N PRO A 616 -22.40 -10.97 -27.91
CA PRO A 616 -23.62 -10.85 -27.12
C PRO A 616 -24.62 -9.91 -27.78
N GLU A 617 -25.89 -10.06 -27.40
CA GLU A 617 -26.99 -9.30 -27.99
C GLU A 617 -26.98 -7.82 -27.59
N MET A 618 -26.54 -7.51 -26.36
CA MET A 618 -26.47 -6.15 -25.81
C MET A 618 -25.48 -6.06 -24.64
N CYS A 619 -24.97 -4.85 -24.38
CA CYS A 619 -24.16 -4.52 -23.20
C CYS A 619 -24.57 -3.15 -22.62
N GLY A 620 -25.13 -3.15 -21.40
CA GLY A 620 -25.63 -1.93 -20.76
C GLY A 620 -24.55 -0.90 -20.43
N ASN A 621 -23.38 -1.33 -19.95
CA ASN A 621 -22.26 -0.41 -19.73
C ASN A 621 -21.69 0.08 -21.06
N GLY A 622 -21.59 -0.82 -22.05
CA GLY A 622 -21.11 -0.52 -23.39
C GLY A 622 -21.92 0.56 -24.10
N VAL A 623 -23.25 0.53 -24.01
CA VAL A 623 -24.10 1.54 -24.68
C VAL A 623 -23.99 2.93 -24.04
N ARG A 624 -23.65 3.04 -22.74
CA ARG A 624 -23.33 4.34 -22.13
C ARG A 624 -22.02 4.89 -22.69
N CYS A 625 -21.00 4.04 -22.80
CA CYS A 625 -19.73 4.40 -23.45
C CYS A 625 -19.95 4.78 -24.92
N PHE A 626 -20.81 4.05 -25.63
CA PHE A 626 -21.19 4.33 -27.02
C PHE A 626 -21.79 5.73 -27.17
N ALA A 627 -22.74 6.10 -26.31
CA ALA A 627 -23.39 7.41 -26.37
C ALA A 627 -22.38 8.55 -26.19
N ARG A 628 -21.46 8.43 -25.23
CA ARG A 628 -20.36 9.38 -25.04
C ARG A 628 -19.41 9.42 -26.23
N PHE A 629 -19.07 8.26 -26.79
CA PHE A 629 -18.21 8.16 -27.96
C PHE A 629 -18.80 8.82 -29.20
N ILE A 630 -20.09 8.62 -29.48
CA ILE A 630 -20.79 9.31 -30.56
C ILE A 630 -20.83 10.82 -30.31
N ALA A 631 -21.16 11.25 -29.09
CA ALA A 631 -21.19 12.67 -28.77
C ALA A 631 -19.82 13.34 -28.99
N GLU A 632 -18.72 12.65 -28.66
CA GLU A 632 -17.36 13.14 -28.92
C GLU A 632 -17.05 13.21 -30.42
N LEU A 633 -17.38 12.16 -31.18
CA LEU A 633 -17.16 12.09 -32.62
C LEU A 633 -17.96 13.14 -33.42
N GLU A 634 -19.16 13.46 -32.95
CA GLU A 634 -20.07 14.43 -33.57
C GLU A 634 -19.93 15.84 -32.95
N ASN A 635 -19.04 16.02 -31.97
CA ASN A 635 -18.81 17.26 -31.24
C ASN A 635 -20.11 17.85 -30.63
N LEU A 636 -20.91 16.99 -30.00
CA LEU A 636 -22.18 17.31 -29.33
C LEU A 636 -21.96 17.61 -27.85
N SER A 637 -22.71 18.57 -27.30
CA SER A 637 -22.54 19.02 -25.91
C SER A 637 -23.88 19.23 -25.22
N GLY A 638 -23.97 18.85 -23.94
CA GLY A 638 -25.20 18.91 -23.17
C GLY A 638 -26.10 17.70 -23.42
N LYS A 639 -27.41 17.90 -23.22
CA LYS A 639 -28.40 16.83 -23.28
C LYS A 639 -28.65 16.36 -24.72
N HIS A 640 -28.41 15.09 -25.00
CA HIS A 640 -28.59 14.47 -26.32
C HIS A 640 -29.04 13.02 -26.20
N SER A 641 -29.92 12.58 -27.09
CA SER A 641 -30.39 11.20 -27.18
C SER A 641 -30.09 10.61 -28.56
N PHE A 642 -29.82 9.31 -28.62
CA PHE A 642 -29.60 8.58 -29.86
C PHE A 642 -30.51 7.37 -29.93
N THR A 643 -30.95 7.00 -31.13
CA THR A 643 -31.60 5.71 -31.39
C THR A 643 -30.55 4.72 -31.88
N VAL A 644 -30.36 3.62 -31.13
CA VAL A 644 -29.30 2.64 -31.41
C VAL A 644 -29.92 1.27 -31.64
N HIS A 645 -29.66 0.69 -32.81
CA HIS A 645 -30.02 -0.70 -33.06
C HIS A 645 -28.99 -1.65 -32.44
N THR A 646 -29.46 -2.66 -31.71
CA THR A 646 -28.63 -3.71 -31.07
C THR A 646 -29.22 -5.09 -31.35
N GLY A 647 -28.50 -6.16 -30.99
CA GLY A 647 -29.04 -7.53 -31.05
C GLY A 647 -30.26 -7.75 -30.12
N ALA A 648 -30.44 -6.92 -29.10
CA ALA A 648 -31.62 -6.92 -28.24
C ALA A 648 -32.77 -6.01 -28.76
N GLY A 649 -32.61 -5.35 -29.90
CA GLY A 649 -33.57 -4.41 -30.46
C GLY A 649 -33.16 -2.95 -30.29
N LEU A 650 -34.15 -2.05 -30.26
CA LEU A 650 -33.96 -0.60 -30.14
C LEU A 650 -33.58 -0.23 -28.70
N ILE A 651 -32.45 0.47 -28.54
CA ILE A 651 -31.99 1.04 -27.27
C ILE A 651 -31.81 2.55 -27.44
N ILE A 652 -32.25 3.32 -26.44
CA ILE A 652 -32.23 4.79 -26.50
C ILE A 652 -31.38 5.34 -25.33
N PRO A 653 -30.07 5.53 -25.51
CA PRO A 653 -29.26 6.28 -24.57
C PRO A 653 -29.48 7.79 -24.71
N GLU A 654 -29.59 8.47 -23.56
CA GLU A 654 -29.73 9.90 -23.40
C GLU A 654 -28.67 10.42 -22.42
N ILE A 655 -27.72 11.20 -22.92
CA ILE A 655 -26.76 11.95 -22.11
C ILE A 655 -27.54 13.04 -21.34
N GLN A 656 -27.38 13.07 -20.03
CA GLN A 656 -28.02 14.02 -19.12
C GLN A 656 -27.17 15.30 -18.95
N GLU A 657 -27.76 16.33 -18.36
CA GLU A 657 -27.06 17.60 -18.10
C GLU A 657 -25.87 17.46 -17.14
N ASP A 658 -25.92 16.51 -16.21
CA ASP A 658 -24.83 16.19 -15.28
C ASP A 658 -23.73 15.31 -15.91
N GLY A 659 -23.88 14.96 -17.19
CA GLY A 659 -22.96 14.10 -17.94
C GLY A 659 -23.18 12.60 -17.74
N LYS A 660 -24.07 12.15 -16.85
CA LYS A 660 -24.42 10.72 -16.81
C LYS A 660 -25.19 10.34 -18.07
N VAL A 661 -25.23 9.05 -18.38
CA VAL A 661 -26.05 8.53 -19.48
C VAL A 661 -27.19 7.72 -18.89
N ARG A 662 -28.43 8.14 -19.19
CA ARG A 662 -29.65 7.39 -18.91
C ARG A 662 -29.99 6.57 -20.15
N VAL A 663 -30.22 5.29 -19.98
CA VAL A 663 -30.52 4.37 -21.08
C VAL A 663 -31.91 3.78 -20.84
N ASP A 664 -32.78 3.88 -21.83
CA ASP A 664 -33.97 3.04 -21.90
C ASP A 664 -33.56 1.62 -22.32
N MET A 665 -33.66 0.68 -21.38
CA MET A 665 -33.27 -0.72 -21.54
C MET A 665 -34.42 -1.60 -22.02
N GLY A 666 -35.59 -1.01 -22.30
CA GLY A 666 -36.81 -1.71 -22.71
C GLY A 666 -37.54 -2.41 -21.58
N GLU A 667 -38.52 -3.22 -21.95
CA GLU A 667 -39.34 -3.99 -21.01
C GLU A 667 -38.64 -5.29 -20.55
N PRO A 668 -38.76 -5.67 -19.26
CA PRO A 668 -38.22 -6.94 -18.78
C PRO A 668 -39.07 -8.12 -19.28
N ILE A 669 -38.41 -9.16 -19.78
CA ILE A 669 -39.05 -10.42 -20.18
C ILE A 669 -39.13 -11.35 -18.97
N LEU A 670 -40.35 -11.61 -18.51
CA LEU A 670 -40.62 -12.38 -17.28
C LEU A 670 -41.17 -13.79 -17.54
N LYS A 671 -41.58 -14.11 -18.77
CA LYS A 671 -42.12 -15.42 -19.11
C LYS A 671 -40.98 -16.45 -19.11
N ALA A 672 -41.06 -17.47 -18.25
CA ALA A 672 -39.95 -18.39 -17.98
C ALA A 672 -39.37 -19.07 -19.26
N SER A 673 -40.24 -19.40 -20.23
CA SER A 673 -39.81 -19.99 -21.51
C SER A 673 -38.98 -19.03 -22.38
N ASP A 674 -39.17 -17.72 -22.20
CA ASP A 674 -38.57 -16.66 -23.00
C ASP A 674 -37.31 -16.09 -22.30
N VAL A 675 -37.11 -16.40 -21.00
CA VAL A 675 -35.83 -16.26 -20.24
C VAL A 675 -34.87 -17.44 -20.50
N PRO A 676 -35.13 -18.24 -21.54
CA PRO A 676 -34.90 -19.69 -21.60
C PRO A 676 -34.52 -20.41 -20.29
N THR A 677 -35.39 -20.43 -19.26
CA THR A 677 -35.22 -21.31 -18.09
C THR A 677 -36.16 -22.52 -18.12
N LYS A 678 -35.70 -23.65 -17.60
CA LYS A 678 -36.51 -24.86 -17.37
C LYS A 678 -37.15 -24.89 -15.98
N LEU A 679 -36.91 -23.87 -15.14
CA LEU A 679 -37.62 -23.75 -13.86
C LEU A 679 -39.13 -23.59 -14.12
N PRO A 680 -39.98 -24.34 -13.40
CA PRO A 680 -41.41 -24.22 -13.57
C PRO A 680 -41.89 -22.83 -13.10
N PRO A 681 -42.79 -22.16 -13.83
CA PRO A 681 -43.35 -20.90 -13.39
C PRO A 681 -44.18 -21.12 -12.12
N ASN A 682 -44.01 -20.23 -11.14
CA ASN A 682 -44.67 -20.30 -9.83
C ASN A 682 -45.43 -19.00 -9.46
N LYS A 683 -45.26 -17.92 -10.23
CA LYS A 683 -46.04 -16.67 -10.12
C LYS A 683 -46.48 -16.25 -11.52
N GLY A 684 -47.71 -16.58 -11.89
CA GLY A 684 -48.20 -16.40 -13.26
C GLY A 684 -47.38 -17.25 -14.25
N GLN A 685 -46.76 -16.61 -15.25
CA GLN A 685 -45.86 -17.25 -16.23
C GLN A 685 -44.37 -17.11 -15.86
N SER A 686 -44.07 -16.58 -14.68
CA SER A 686 -42.73 -16.23 -14.23
C SER A 686 -42.21 -17.18 -13.15
N ALA A 687 -40.89 -17.34 -13.11
CA ALA A 687 -40.18 -18.02 -12.03
C ALA A 687 -39.68 -16.96 -11.03
N VAL A 688 -40.43 -16.75 -9.96
CA VAL A 688 -40.17 -15.72 -8.93
C VAL A 688 -39.98 -16.42 -7.58
N LYS A 689 -38.83 -16.24 -6.94
CA LYS A 689 -38.45 -16.94 -5.70
C LYS A 689 -38.61 -18.47 -5.83
N ALA A 690 -38.30 -19.00 -7.00
CA ALA A 690 -38.34 -20.43 -7.31
C ALA A 690 -37.14 -21.14 -6.69
N LYS A 691 -37.30 -22.43 -6.36
CA LYS A 691 -36.23 -23.25 -5.78
C LYS A 691 -35.29 -23.76 -6.87
N LEU A 692 -33.98 -23.62 -6.65
CA LEU A 692 -32.93 -24.14 -7.51
C LEU A 692 -31.87 -24.85 -6.66
N ASP A 693 -31.68 -26.14 -6.88
CA ASP A 693 -30.63 -26.89 -6.19
C ASP A 693 -29.29 -26.72 -6.89
N VAL A 694 -28.35 -26.04 -6.25
CA VAL A 694 -26.99 -25.83 -6.75
C VAL A 694 -26.01 -26.40 -5.74
N ASP A 695 -25.26 -27.42 -6.16
CA ASP A 695 -24.25 -28.12 -5.33
C ASP A 695 -24.78 -28.68 -4.00
N GLY A 696 -26.01 -29.20 -4.02
CA GLY A 696 -26.66 -29.76 -2.83
C GLY A 696 -27.21 -28.72 -1.86
N LEU A 697 -27.15 -27.42 -2.18
CA LEU A 697 -27.86 -26.36 -1.48
C LEU A 697 -29.05 -25.85 -2.31
N THR A 698 -30.19 -25.69 -1.65
CA THR A 698 -31.38 -25.11 -2.28
C THR A 698 -31.37 -23.59 -2.17
N TRP A 699 -31.28 -22.93 -3.32
CA TRP A 699 -31.32 -21.48 -3.49
C TRP A 699 -32.71 -21.02 -3.88
N ASN A 700 -33.09 -19.81 -3.45
CA ASN A 700 -34.27 -19.14 -3.99
C ASN A 700 -33.81 -18.17 -5.09
N VAL A 701 -34.38 -18.32 -6.27
CA VAL A 701 -33.98 -17.55 -7.46
C VAL A 701 -35.19 -16.95 -8.17
N THR A 702 -34.99 -15.79 -8.77
CA THR A 702 -35.93 -15.14 -9.67
C THR A 702 -35.28 -14.98 -11.05
N CYS A 703 -35.99 -15.42 -12.09
CA CYS A 703 -35.47 -15.39 -13.46
C CYS A 703 -36.10 -14.24 -14.25
N VAL A 704 -35.25 -13.40 -14.83
CA VAL A 704 -35.61 -12.24 -15.64
C VAL A 704 -34.73 -12.26 -16.89
N SER A 705 -35.23 -11.77 -18.02
CA SER A 705 -34.39 -11.47 -19.19
C SER A 705 -34.51 -10.00 -19.53
N MET A 706 -33.36 -9.36 -19.78
CA MET A 706 -33.26 -8.01 -20.34
C MET A 706 -32.81 -8.07 -21.82
N GLY A 707 -33.20 -9.16 -22.50
CA GLY A 707 -32.64 -9.61 -23.77
C GLY A 707 -31.73 -10.82 -23.57
N ASN A 708 -30.87 -10.79 -22.55
CA ASN A 708 -30.04 -11.90 -22.08
C ASN A 708 -30.58 -12.48 -20.75
N PRO A 709 -30.32 -13.77 -20.44
CA PRO A 709 -30.89 -14.44 -19.25
C PRO A 709 -30.18 -14.09 -17.94
N HIS A 710 -30.96 -13.78 -16.90
CA HIS A 710 -30.50 -13.47 -15.54
C HIS A 710 -31.16 -14.38 -14.50
N CYS A 711 -30.37 -14.80 -13.52
CA CYS A 711 -30.76 -15.60 -12.38
C CYS A 711 -30.38 -14.84 -11.10
N VAL A 712 -31.35 -14.15 -10.52
CA VAL A 712 -31.13 -13.30 -9.34
C VAL A 712 -31.43 -14.07 -8.07
N THR A 713 -30.56 -13.98 -7.06
CA THR A 713 -30.79 -14.59 -5.75
C THR A 713 -30.52 -13.63 -4.59
N PHE A 714 -31.40 -13.67 -3.60
CA PHE A 714 -31.28 -12.96 -2.33
C PHE A 714 -30.84 -13.89 -1.18
N GLY A 715 -30.65 -15.19 -1.45
CA GLY A 715 -30.20 -16.15 -0.45
C GLY A 715 -30.68 -17.58 -0.69
N THR A 716 -30.24 -18.44 0.22
CA THR A 716 -30.68 -19.84 0.26
C THR A 716 -32.02 -19.96 0.99
N GLU A 717 -32.61 -21.15 0.98
CA GLU A 717 -33.79 -21.41 1.81
C GLU A 717 -33.50 -21.24 3.32
N THR A 718 -32.25 -21.46 3.74
CA THR A 718 -31.81 -21.41 5.14
C THR A 718 -31.15 -20.08 5.54
N SER A 719 -30.73 -19.24 4.60
CA SER A 719 -30.09 -17.95 4.84
C SER A 719 -30.68 -16.88 3.94
N LYS A 720 -31.41 -15.92 4.54
CA LYS A 720 -32.16 -14.88 3.83
C LYS A 720 -31.40 -13.57 3.64
N ASP A 721 -30.29 -13.39 4.35
CA ASP A 721 -29.47 -12.17 4.31
C ASP A 721 -28.06 -12.52 3.81
N LEU A 722 -27.88 -12.52 2.48
CA LEU A 722 -26.57 -12.73 1.87
C LEU A 722 -25.61 -11.58 2.23
N GLN A 723 -24.44 -11.91 2.76
CA GLN A 723 -23.29 -11.01 2.72
C GLN A 723 -22.54 -11.28 1.41
N VAL A 724 -22.80 -10.46 0.39
CA VAL A 724 -22.34 -10.74 -0.98
C VAL A 724 -20.81 -10.72 -1.11
N ASP A 725 -20.11 -9.97 -0.25
CA ASP A 725 -18.64 -9.91 -0.26
C ASP A 725 -17.98 -11.21 0.22
N ASP A 726 -18.66 -11.99 1.06
CA ASP A 726 -18.17 -13.27 1.60
C ASP A 726 -18.33 -14.43 0.60
N LEU A 727 -19.03 -14.21 -0.52
CA LEU A 727 -19.25 -15.23 -1.54
C LEU A 727 -17.99 -15.50 -2.37
N ASN A 728 -17.61 -16.77 -2.44
CA ASN A 728 -16.60 -17.24 -3.38
C ASN A 728 -17.20 -17.41 -4.79
N LEU A 729 -17.33 -16.30 -5.53
CA LEU A 729 -17.93 -16.29 -6.87
C LEU A 729 -17.26 -17.25 -7.85
N ALA A 730 -15.93 -17.40 -7.78
CA ALA A 730 -15.18 -18.30 -8.67
C ALA A 730 -15.57 -19.78 -8.47
N GLU A 731 -16.10 -20.13 -7.30
CA GLU A 731 -16.58 -21.47 -7.00
C GLU A 731 -18.07 -21.64 -7.30
N ILE A 732 -18.92 -20.70 -6.84
CA ILE A 732 -20.38 -20.85 -6.96
C ILE A 732 -20.92 -20.39 -8.32
N GLY A 733 -20.33 -19.35 -8.91
CA GLY A 733 -20.78 -18.73 -10.15
C GLY A 733 -20.88 -19.71 -11.33
N PRO A 734 -19.82 -20.48 -11.67
CA PRO A 734 -19.88 -21.47 -12.73
C PRO A 734 -20.98 -22.53 -12.55
N LYS A 735 -21.32 -22.85 -11.29
CA LYS A 735 -22.35 -23.85 -10.96
C LYS A 735 -23.75 -23.35 -11.29
N PHE A 736 -23.99 -22.03 -11.20
CA PHE A 736 -25.22 -21.41 -11.70
C PHE A 736 -25.18 -21.20 -13.21
N GLU A 737 -24.08 -20.64 -13.74
CA GLU A 737 -23.94 -20.33 -15.16
C GLU A 737 -24.22 -21.55 -16.05
N HIS A 738 -23.63 -22.69 -15.70
CA HIS A 738 -23.76 -23.94 -16.45
C HIS A 738 -24.86 -24.87 -15.93
N HIS A 739 -25.75 -24.38 -15.07
CA HIS A 739 -26.79 -25.21 -14.48
C HIS A 739 -27.76 -25.73 -15.55
N VAL A 740 -28.16 -27.01 -15.44
CA VAL A 740 -29.02 -27.71 -16.44
C VAL A 740 -30.37 -27.04 -16.70
N MET A 741 -30.81 -26.20 -15.76
CA MET A 741 -32.03 -25.42 -15.84
C MET A 741 -31.93 -24.20 -16.75
N PHE A 742 -30.73 -23.81 -17.18
CA PHE A 742 -30.50 -22.68 -18.09
C PHE A 742 -29.88 -23.16 -19.41
N PRO A 743 -30.71 -23.59 -20.39
CA PRO A 743 -30.24 -24.06 -21.70
C PRO A 743 -29.26 -23.12 -22.42
N ALA A 744 -29.44 -21.81 -22.28
CA ALA A 744 -28.57 -20.79 -22.90
C ALA A 744 -27.50 -20.24 -21.93
N ARG A 745 -27.18 -20.99 -20.87
CA ARG A 745 -26.49 -20.49 -19.65
C ARG A 745 -27.22 -19.30 -19.03
N THR A 746 -26.69 -18.71 -17.97
CA THR A 746 -27.29 -17.51 -17.34
C THR A 746 -26.23 -16.63 -16.70
N ASN A 747 -26.49 -15.32 -16.64
CA ASN A 747 -25.86 -14.45 -15.66
C ASN A 747 -26.47 -14.74 -14.29
N THR A 748 -25.68 -14.57 -13.22
CA THR A 748 -26.14 -14.80 -11.86
C THR A 748 -25.80 -13.62 -10.97
N GLU A 749 -26.82 -12.99 -10.42
CA GLU A 749 -26.69 -11.83 -9.54
C GLU A 749 -27.01 -12.23 -8.10
N PHE A 750 -26.04 -12.03 -7.21
CA PHE A 750 -26.17 -12.23 -5.78
C PHE A 750 -26.44 -10.88 -5.13
N VAL A 751 -27.53 -10.77 -4.39
CA VAL A 751 -28.04 -9.47 -3.93
C VAL A 751 -28.16 -9.42 -2.43
N GLN A 752 -27.71 -8.31 -1.86
CA GLN A 752 -27.90 -7.89 -0.48
C GLN A 752 -28.79 -6.66 -0.47
N VAL A 753 -29.89 -6.72 0.29
CA VAL A 753 -30.85 -5.62 0.41
C VAL A 753 -30.47 -4.75 1.62
N PHE A 754 -30.15 -3.48 1.40
CA PHE A 754 -29.92 -2.53 2.50
C PHE A 754 -31.18 -1.75 2.88
N SER A 755 -31.95 -1.33 1.88
CA SER A 755 -33.24 -0.68 2.05
C SER A 755 -34.13 -0.89 0.81
N PRO A 756 -35.42 -0.51 0.85
CA PRO A 756 -36.28 -0.61 -0.32
C PRO A 756 -35.82 0.19 -1.53
N SER A 757 -34.90 1.15 -1.39
CA SER A 757 -34.37 1.95 -2.49
C SER A 757 -32.85 1.79 -2.69
N HIS A 758 -32.20 0.86 -1.97
CA HIS A 758 -30.75 0.67 -2.01
C HIS A 758 -30.38 -0.81 -1.90
N LEU A 759 -29.80 -1.33 -2.98
CA LEU A 759 -29.36 -2.71 -3.13
C LEU A 759 -27.86 -2.75 -3.35
N LYS A 760 -27.21 -3.82 -2.91
CA LYS A 760 -25.82 -4.14 -3.26
C LYS A 760 -25.78 -5.49 -3.94
N MET A 761 -24.98 -5.62 -4.98
CA MET A 761 -24.88 -6.88 -5.71
C MET A 761 -23.45 -7.23 -6.08
N ARG A 762 -23.22 -8.52 -6.33
CA ARG A 762 -22.09 -9.01 -7.12
C ARG A 762 -22.62 -9.97 -8.18
N VAL A 763 -21.93 -10.06 -9.30
CA VAL A 763 -22.39 -10.81 -10.47
C VAL A 763 -21.35 -11.84 -10.91
N TRP A 764 -21.84 -12.98 -11.39
CA TRP A 764 -21.10 -13.90 -12.24
C TRP A 764 -21.74 -13.89 -13.62
N GLU A 765 -21.07 -13.30 -14.60
CA GLU A 765 -21.57 -13.14 -15.95
C GLU A 765 -21.27 -14.36 -16.82
N ARG A 766 -22.25 -14.70 -17.67
CA ARG A 766 -22.17 -15.74 -18.69
C ARG A 766 -20.99 -15.47 -19.61
N GLY A 767 -19.99 -16.36 -19.60
CA GLY A 767 -18.81 -16.25 -20.46
C GLY A 767 -17.76 -15.21 -20.04
N ALA A 768 -18.02 -14.38 -19.03
CA ALA A 768 -17.10 -13.33 -18.57
C ALA A 768 -16.65 -13.50 -17.11
N GLY A 769 -17.39 -14.27 -16.29
CA GLY A 769 -17.05 -14.52 -14.90
C GLY A 769 -17.39 -13.34 -13.97
N ALA A 770 -16.58 -13.12 -12.94
CA ALA A 770 -16.84 -12.07 -11.94
C ALA A 770 -16.41 -10.69 -12.44
N THR A 771 -17.31 -9.96 -13.09
CA THR A 771 -17.08 -8.60 -13.60
C THR A 771 -17.29 -7.53 -12.51
N LEU A 772 -16.77 -6.33 -12.74
CA LEU A 772 -16.94 -5.20 -11.80
C LEU A 772 -18.34 -4.59 -11.86
N ALA A 773 -19.01 -4.64 -13.02
CA ALA A 773 -20.35 -4.12 -13.17
C ALA A 773 -21.06 -4.80 -14.34
N CYS A 774 -22.35 -5.09 -14.18
CA CYS A 774 -23.23 -5.59 -15.25
C CYS A 774 -24.50 -4.73 -15.29
N GLY A 775 -24.67 -3.93 -16.35
CA GLY A 775 -25.82 -3.01 -16.46
C GLY A 775 -27.16 -3.73 -16.59
N THR A 776 -27.24 -4.77 -17.44
CA THR A 776 -28.44 -5.61 -17.57
C THR A 776 -28.72 -6.40 -16.30
N GLY A 777 -27.68 -6.85 -15.60
CA GLY A 777 -27.79 -7.48 -14.28
C GLY A 777 -28.37 -6.55 -13.23
N ALA A 778 -27.92 -5.29 -13.16
CA ALA A 778 -28.49 -4.30 -12.25
C ALA A 778 -29.98 -4.04 -12.52
N CYS A 779 -30.38 -3.98 -13.80
CA CYS A 779 -31.78 -3.87 -14.21
C CYS A 779 -32.59 -5.10 -13.73
N ALA A 780 -32.08 -6.31 -14.00
CA ALA A 780 -32.72 -7.56 -13.60
C ALA A 780 -32.85 -7.69 -12.07
N VAL A 781 -31.87 -7.20 -11.30
CA VAL A 781 -31.90 -7.17 -9.83
C VAL A 781 -33.06 -6.34 -9.31
N VAL A 782 -33.27 -5.13 -9.83
CA VAL A 782 -34.39 -4.28 -9.38
C VAL A 782 -35.72 -4.91 -9.75
N VAL A 783 -35.85 -5.45 -10.96
CA VAL A 783 -37.06 -6.17 -11.37
C VAL A 783 -37.34 -7.36 -10.44
N ALA A 784 -36.34 -8.18 -10.16
CA ALA A 784 -36.47 -9.32 -9.24
C ALA A 784 -36.83 -8.87 -7.80
N ALA A 785 -36.19 -7.80 -7.30
CA ALA A 785 -36.44 -7.27 -5.97
C ALA A 785 -37.88 -6.74 -5.84
N VAL A 786 -38.39 -6.05 -6.86
CA VAL A 786 -39.80 -5.60 -6.91
C VAL A 786 -40.75 -6.79 -6.97
N LEU A 787 -40.47 -7.81 -7.80
CA LEU A 787 -41.31 -9.00 -7.94
C LEU A 787 -41.40 -9.83 -6.64
N GLU A 788 -40.33 -9.85 -5.85
CA GLU A 788 -40.26 -10.52 -4.56
C GLU A 788 -40.73 -9.65 -3.37
N GLY A 789 -40.99 -8.35 -3.59
CA GLY A 789 -41.39 -7.41 -2.54
C GLY A 789 -40.25 -6.97 -1.62
N HIS A 790 -39.01 -7.02 -2.09
CA HIS A 790 -37.81 -6.61 -1.37
C HIS A 790 -37.46 -5.12 -1.58
N ALA A 791 -37.84 -4.53 -2.70
CA ALA A 791 -37.49 -3.16 -3.06
C ALA A 791 -38.60 -2.44 -3.86
N GLU A 792 -38.47 -1.12 -3.94
CA GLU A 792 -39.27 -0.23 -4.77
C GLU A 792 -38.74 -0.21 -6.22
N ARG A 793 -39.54 0.37 -7.13
CA ARG A 793 -39.22 0.43 -8.56
C ARG A 793 -38.02 1.31 -8.90
N ASN A 794 -37.67 2.27 -8.03
CA ASN A 794 -36.53 3.16 -8.19
C ASN A 794 -35.50 2.84 -7.10
N CYS A 795 -34.32 2.37 -7.51
CA CYS A 795 -33.27 1.91 -6.61
C CYS A 795 -31.90 2.37 -7.09
N THR A 796 -31.04 2.74 -6.13
CA THR A 796 -29.60 2.73 -6.35
C THR A 796 -29.08 1.31 -6.13
N VAL A 797 -28.31 0.80 -7.08
CA VAL A 797 -27.69 -0.52 -7.05
C VAL A 797 -26.17 -0.35 -6.98
N ASP A 798 -25.57 -0.73 -5.87
CA ASP A 798 -24.11 -0.75 -5.70
C ASP A 798 -23.54 -2.03 -6.32
N LEU A 799 -22.80 -1.86 -7.42
CA LEU A 799 -21.96 -2.91 -8.01
C LEU A 799 -20.51 -2.76 -7.52
N PRO A 800 -19.65 -3.79 -7.69
CA PRO A 800 -18.24 -3.66 -7.33
C PRO A 800 -17.55 -2.44 -7.96
N GLY A 801 -17.89 -2.07 -9.19
CA GLY A 801 -17.30 -0.94 -9.91
C GLY A 801 -17.94 0.43 -9.64
N GLY A 802 -18.98 0.49 -8.80
CA GLY A 802 -19.71 1.70 -8.42
C GLY A 802 -21.22 1.61 -8.64
N PRO A 803 -21.98 2.68 -8.31
CA PRO A 803 -23.43 2.64 -8.29
C PRO A 803 -24.07 2.89 -9.67
N LEU A 804 -25.23 2.26 -9.88
CA LEU A 804 -26.18 2.59 -10.95
C LEU A 804 -27.52 2.99 -10.35
N ASP A 805 -28.17 3.99 -10.93
CA ASP A 805 -29.54 4.35 -10.60
C ASP A 805 -30.49 3.65 -11.58
N ILE A 806 -31.37 2.80 -11.08
CA ILE A 806 -32.26 1.95 -11.87
C ILE A 806 -33.70 2.28 -11.53
N GLU A 807 -34.51 2.55 -12.55
CA GLU A 807 -35.94 2.82 -12.44
C GLU A 807 -36.72 1.88 -13.35
N TRP A 808 -37.46 0.92 -12.78
CA TRP A 808 -38.47 0.16 -13.53
C TRP A 808 -39.80 0.91 -13.49
N ARG A 809 -40.00 1.80 -14.46
CA ARG A 809 -41.11 2.74 -14.49
C ARG A 809 -42.44 2.04 -14.74
N GLU A 810 -43.47 2.42 -13.98
CA GLU A 810 -44.77 1.73 -14.02
C GLU A 810 -45.64 2.19 -15.19
N GLU A 811 -45.49 3.45 -15.62
CA GLU A 811 -46.31 4.06 -16.66
C GLU A 811 -46.11 3.43 -18.04
N ASP A 812 -44.89 3.00 -18.35
CA ASP A 812 -44.50 2.43 -19.65
C ASP A 812 -43.96 1.00 -19.54
N ASN A 813 -43.77 0.46 -18.33
CA ASN A 813 -43.15 -0.84 -18.05
C ASN A 813 -41.67 -0.94 -18.47
N HIS A 814 -41.02 0.16 -18.83
CA HIS A 814 -39.62 0.18 -19.25
C HIS A 814 -38.68 0.28 -18.05
N VAL A 815 -37.47 -0.30 -18.20
CA VAL A 815 -36.39 -0.16 -17.22
C VAL A 815 -35.40 0.89 -17.71
N TYR A 816 -35.21 1.94 -16.93
CA TYR A 816 -34.22 2.98 -17.18
C TYR A 816 -33.01 2.76 -16.28
N MET A 817 -31.82 2.79 -16.89
CA MET A 817 -30.55 2.68 -16.18
C MET A 817 -29.74 3.96 -16.37
N THR A 818 -29.31 4.57 -15.28
CA THR A 818 -28.48 5.78 -15.30
C THR A 818 -27.13 5.53 -14.65
N GLY A 819 -26.05 5.90 -15.33
CA GLY A 819 -24.70 5.74 -14.82
C GLY A 819 -23.65 6.53 -15.58
N PRO A 820 -22.41 6.58 -15.07
CA PRO A 820 -21.30 7.24 -15.75
C PRO A 820 -20.73 6.38 -16.89
N ALA A 821 -19.98 7.05 -17.77
CA ALA A 821 -19.14 6.45 -18.80
C ALA A 821 -17.99 7.42 -19.11
N GLU A 822 -16.75 6.95 -19.00
CA GLU A 822 -15.55 7.78 -19.04
C GLU A 822 -14.57 7.30 -20.10
N VAL A 823 -13.90 8.25 -20.76
CA VAL A 823 -12.79 7.96 -21.66
C VAL A 823 -11.52 7.75 -20.84
N VAL A 824 -10.69 6.79 -21.25
CA VAL A 824 -9.42 6.47 -20.55
C VAL A 824 -8.23 6.91 -21.39
N PHE A 825 -8.15 6.41 -22.63
CA PHE A 825 -7.12 6.74 -23.59
C PHE A 825 -7.59 6.41 -25.01
N TYR A 826 -6.83 6.79 -26.03
CA TYR A 826 -7.05 6.37 -27.41
C TYR A 826 -5.73 5.97 -28.05
N GLY A 827 -5.78 5.16 -29.11
CA GLY A 827 -4.58 4.57 -29.65
C GLY A 827 -4.75 3.97 -31.05
N SER A 828 -3.65 3.42 -31.55
CA SER A 828 -3.58 2.70 -32.82
C SER A 828 -2.78 1.43 -32.62
N VAL A 829 -3.25 0.30 -33.13
CA VAL A 829 -2.59 -1.00 -32.99
C VAL A 829 -2.47 -1.72 -34.34
N PRO A 830 -1.33 -2.36 -34.65
CA PRO A 830 -1.25 -3.27 -35.80
C PRO A 830 -2.05 -4.54 -35.53
N LEU A 831 -2.79 -5.03 -36.52
CA LEU A 831 -3.67 -6.21 -36.47
C LEU A 831 -2.99 -7.51 -36.88
#